data_AF-A0A3M2TAX5-F1
#
_entry.id   AF-A0A3M2TAX5-F1
#
_cell.length_a   1.000
_cell.length_b   1.000
_cell.length_c   1.000
_cell.angle_alpha   90.00
_cell.angle_beta   90.00
_cell.angle_gamma   90.00
#
_symmetry.space_group_name_H-M   'P 1'
#
loop_
_entity.id
_entity.type
_entity.pdbx_description
1 polymer ?
#
loop_
_entity_poly.entity_id
_entity_poly.type
_entity_poly.pdbx_seq_one_letter_code
_entity_poly.pdbx_strand_id
1 'polypeptide(L)'
;MAESGKLTISVDRGGSFTDVHAIVPGRPDIILKLLSVDPAHYQDAPTEGIRRILEMVTGEPHPRGKPLKMDRIGSLRMGTTVATNALLERKGARSVLFTTKGFRDLLKIGDQSRPDIFDLSMARPGVLPEGVVQVNERVVPCHPAADENCFPGARVVEGVTGEKFRVVKELDMEEIRTELQRLKDQGYRSLSVALVHSFAYPEHERRIGELADSMGFSVTLSSKLQPMIKIIPRGISFEGGLAGQHSCRFDFMQSDGGLVDFRDFSGLKAVLSGPAAGVVGFASTSWDPTEQTPIIGLDMGGTSSDVSRFDGHHEHVFGSKLAGVLIQSPQLDINTVAAGGGSILTYRNGLFYVGPESAGAHPGPVCYRKGGPLTVTDANLFLGRLLPEYFPHIFGPNEDQPLDTETTAKLFSEMTQRVNAERRDMGQPDYSSEEVALGFLKVADESMARPIRNLTQARGFETASHHLACFGGAGGQHACTVAASLGISRVIIHKYSSVLSAYGLALAEVVKESQEPVSADYLSSQASLQKRFGDMSSAATSAMEEQGFRPEQVRHEKYLNMRYEGSDTSLMILQPEDSRDYLGEFRARHRREFNFNSERPVLVDDIRVRSIAASNVRTEKSPLAQLKEVQLQDVSSAPAGVTKAYFDGQSSRIDTPVYLLGNLEKHTRVHGPAVIIDKTQTIVVAPNAVANILETCIVIDIKEANASSIESPSSQIDPIRLSIFGHRFMSIAEQMGRTLQKTSVSTNIKERLDFSCALFSPDGGLVANAPHVPVHLGSMQFAVRFQHQKWKGNLKDGDVLVTNHPSSGGTHLPDITVITPVFDRPGGSEIMFYVASRGHHADIGGVLPGSMPPKSTELWQEGAAIEGDKVVSNGVFDEERMIELLVREPAQYEGCSGARCIGDNMSDLKAQIAANTRGIALIQALFAEYGVATVQKYMYAIQATAETAVRNLLKSLHERFGGQPLEAVDYMDDGTPIKLKISINGTDGSAVFDFSDTGPEVYGGWNAPIAITHSAIIYCLRCMINAEIPLNQGCLAPIDIQVPAPSILSPTKTAAVVGGNVVTSQRITDVVLKAFRACAASQGCCNNLTFGTDPKLDPETGNVLAPGFGYYETIAGGSGAGPSWTGESGVHVHMTNTRITDPEILEKRYPAVLRQFNLREGSGGKGLHPGGDGVVREIEFLSPMQCSILSERRVHRPYGLEGGEDASTGLNLWVSRDSETGEERRVNIGGKNTVSVKTNDRVVIQTAGGGGWGGR
;
A
#
# COMPACT_ATOMS: atom_id res chain seq x y z
N MET A 1 -8.23 -18.82 -37.05
CA MET A 1 -7.01 -19.48 -37.56
C MET A 1 -7.08 -21.00 -37.33
N ALA A 2 -8.10 -21.69 -37.86
CA ALA A 2 -8.30 -23.14 -37.65
C ALA A 2 -7.78 -24.00 -38.82
N GLU A 3 -6.68 -23.59 -39.47
CA GLU A 3 -6.17 -24.25 -40.68
C GLU A 3 -4.81 -24.96 -40.54
N SER A 4 -4.24 -25.03 -39.33
CA SER A 4 -3.09 -25.93 -39.09
C SER A 4 -3.44 -26.87 -37.94
N GLY A 5 -3.40 -28.19 -38.17
CA GLY A 5 -3.59 -29.23 -37.15
C GLY A 5 -2.46 -29.28 -36.10
N LYS A 6 -1.98 -28.12 -35.65
CA LYS A 6 -0.92 -27.91 -34.68
C LYS A 6 -1.50 -27.59 -33.31
N LEU A 7 -0.71 -27.85 -32.27
CA LEU A 7 -1.08 -27.73 -30.87
C LEU A 7 -0.99 -26.28 -30.39
N THR A 8 -1.90 -25.89 -29.50
CA THR A 8 -1.71 -24.71 -28.63
C THR A 8 -1.47 -25.20 -27.22
N ILE A 9 -0.33 -24.84 -26.63
CA ILE A 9 0.02 -25.24 -25.27
C ILE A 9 0.17 -23.97 -24.42
N SER A 10 -0.51 -23.95 -23.28
CA SER A 10 -0.46 -22.87 -22.30
C SER A 10 0.10 -23.41 -20.99
N VAL A 11 1.10 -22.71 -20.44
CA VAL A 11 1.77 -23.12 -19.20
C VAL A 11 1.78 -21.97 -18.20
N ASP A 12 1.24 -22.21 -17.01
CA ASP A 12 1.36 -21.31 -15.86
C ASP A 12 2.22 -21.95 -14.77
N ARG A 13 3.25 -21.23 -14.33
CA ARG A 13 4.19 -21.70 -13.30
C ARG A 13 3.92 -20.99 -11.98
N GLY A 14 3.09 -21.60 -11.14
CA GLY A 14 2.79 -21.14 -9.78
C GLY A 14 3.87 -21.49 -8.73
N GLY A 15 3.64 -21.09 -7.48
CA GLY A 15 4.57 -21.34 -6.35
C GLY A 15 4.62 -22.81 -5.89
N SER A 16 3.46 -23.44 -5.72
CA SER A 16 3.35 -24.85 -5.31
C SER A 16 3.28 -25.81 -6.49
N PHE A 17 2.51 -25.48 -7.53
CA PHE A 17 2.27 -26.32 -8.71
C PHE A 17 2.42 -25.55 -10.01
N THR A 18 2.83 -26.26 -11.06
CA THR A 18 2.85 -25.81 -12.46
C THR A 18 1.69 -26.47 -13.21
N ASP A 19 0.86 -25.63 -13.83
CA ASP A 19 -0.36 -26.02 -14.52
C ASP A 19 -0.15 -25.92 -16.04
N VAL A 20 -0.55 -26.98 -16.76
CA VAL A 20 -0.40 -27.06 -18.22
C VAL A 20 -1.75 -27.38 -18.83
N HIS A 21 -2.15 -26.57 -19.81
CA HIS A 21 -3.33 -26.78 -20.64
C HIS A 21 -2.92 -26.90 -22.10
N ALA A 22 -3.44 -27.92 -22.81
CA ALA A 22 -3.17 -28.11 -24.23
C ALA A 22 -4.46 -28.27 -25.02
N ILE A 23 -4.64 -27.41 -26.04
CA ILE A 23 -5.70 -27.52 -27.03
C ILE A 23 -5.18 -28.36 -28.19
N VAL A 24 -5.80 -29.52 -28.36
CA VAL A 24 -5.49 -30.45 -29.45
C VAL A 24 -6.63 -30.43 -30.46
N PRO A 25 -6.40 -29.97 -31.71
CA PRO A 25 -7.46 -29.92 -32.71
C PRO A 25 -8.18 -31.27 -32.87
N GLY A 26 -9.50 -31.27 -32.73
CA GLY A 26 -10.34 -32.48 -32.87
C GLY A 26 -10.29 -33.47 -31.70
N ARG A 27 -9.66 -33.14 -30.57
CA ARG A 27 -9.65 -33.95 -29.34
C ARG A 27 -10.04 -33.12 -28.11
N PRO A 28 -10.44 -33.75 -26.98
CA PRO A 28 -10.56 -33.06 -25.71
C PRO A 28 -9.24 -32.41 -25.28
N ASP A 29 -9.34 -31.31 -24.55
CA ASP A 29 -8.18 -30.63 -24.00
C ASP A 29 -7.44 -31.54 -23.01
N ILE A 30 -6.11 -31.39 -22.94
CA ILE A 30 -5.27 -32.14 -21.99
C ILE A 30 -4.82 -31.19 -20.87
N ILE A 31 -4.92 -31.66 -19.62
CA ILE A 31 -4.53 -30.91 -18.42
C ILE A 31 -3.46 -31.71 -17.66
N LEU A 32 -2.39 -31.04 -17.24
CA LEU A 32 -1.37 -31.61 -16.35
C LEU A 32 -1.08 -30.67 -15.19
N LYS A 33 -0.83 -31.24 -14.01
CA LYS A 33 -0.41 -30.53 -12.80
C LYS A 33 0.84 -31.19 -12.24
N LEU A 34 1.90 -30.40 -12.05
CA LEU A 34 3.24 -30.84 -11.61
C LEU A 34 3.66 -30.04 -10.38
N LEU A 35 4.49 -30.58 -9.49
CA LEU A 35 5.09 -29.77 -8.43
C LEU A 35 6.02 -28.73 -9.08
N SER A 36 5.94 -27.46 -8.64
CA SER A 36 6.77 -26.41 -9.23
C SER A 36 8.26 -26.56 -8.93
N VAL A 37 8.59 -27.23 -7.81
CA VAL A 37 9.96 -27.50 -7.37
C VAL A 37 10.03 -28.95 -6.89
N ASP A 38 10.70 -29.79 -7.68
CA ASP A 38 10.93 -31.20 -7.39
C ASP A 38 12.27 -31.68 -7.99
N PRO A 39 13.40 -31.24 -7.41
CA PRO A 39 14.73 -31.45 -7.99
C PRO A 39 15.14 -32.93 -8.05
N ALA A 40 14.43 -33.82 -7.33
CA ALA A 40 14.68 -35.25 -7.36
C ALA A 40 14.23 -35.90 -8.68
N HIS A 41 13.24 -35.32 -9.39
CA HIS A 41 12.59 -35.95 -10.54
C HIS A 41 12.74 -35.20 -11.87
N TYR A 42 12.74 -33.87 -11.88
CA TYR A 42 12.92 -33.05 -13.09
C TYR A 42 13.57 -31.70 -12.78
N GLN A 43 14.31 -31.15 -13.74
CA GLN A 43 14.97 -29.85 -13.58
C GLN A 43 14.01 -28.66 -13.76
N ASP A 44 13.02 -28.79 -14.65
CA ASP A 44 12.09 -27.71 -14.99
C ASP A 44 10.69 -28.26 -15.29
N ALA A 45 9.69 -27.80 -14.52
CA ALA A 45 8.32 -28.29 -14.60
C ALA A 45 7.61 -27.90 -15.93
N PRO A 46 7.72 -26.66 -16.45
CA PRO A 46 7.20 -26.30 -17.77
C PRO A 46 7.70 -27.22 -18.89
N THR A 47 9.01 -27.44 -18.98
CA THR A 47 9.61 -28.30 -20.00
C THR A 47 9.12 -29.75 -19.86
N GLU A 48 9.05 -30.27 -18.64
CA GLU A 48 8.51 -31.61 -18.36
C GLU A 48 7.03 -31.72 -18.75
N GLY A 49 6.24 -30.67 -18.52
CA GLY A 49 4.85 -30.58 -18.93
C GLY A 49 4.67 -30.65 -20.45
N ILE A 50 5.40 -29.82 -21.20
CA ILE A 50 5.37 -29.82 -22.68
C ILE A 50 5.80 -31.20 -23.22
N ARG A 51 6.85 -31.80 -22.63
CA ARG A 51 7.33 -33.14 -22.98
C ARG A 51 6.21 -34.17 -22.83
N ARG A 52 5.53 -34.22 -21.67
CA ARG A 52 4.42 -35.16 -21.42
C ARG A 52 3.25 -34.95 -22.39
N ILE A 53 2.91 -33.70 -22.72
CA ILE A 53 1.87 -33.40 -23.73
C ILE A 53 2.27 -33.95 -25.11
N LEU A 54 3.51 -33.71 -25.55
CA LEU A 54 3.99 -34.22 -26.83
C LEU A 54 3.97 -35.75 -26.86
N GLU A 55 4.40 -36.44 -25.80
CA GLU A 55 4.31 -37.90 -25.70
C GLU A 55 2.85 -38.40 -25.79
N MET A 56 1.92 -37.76 -25.07
CA MET A 56 0.50 -38.12 -25.07
C MET A 56 -0.17 -37.93 -26.44
N VAL A 57 0.22 -36.88 -27.18
CA VAL A 57 -0.39 -36.58 -28.48
C VAL A 57 0.25 -37.39 -29.61
N THR A 58 1.57 -37.51 -29.62
CA THR A 58 2.33 -38.17 -30.70
C THR A 58 2.46 -39.68 -30.52
N GLY A 59 2.43 -40.17 -29.28
CA GLY A 59 2.75 -41.55 -28.94
C GLY A 59 4.26 -41.88 -29.03
N GLU A 60 5.12 -40.90 -29.30
CA GLU A 60 6.57 -41.07 -29.38
C GLU A 60 7.23 -40.74 -28.02
N PRO A 61 8.18 -41.54 -27.53
CA PRO A 61 8.89 -41.23 -26.30
C PRO A 61 9.86 -40.05 -26.49
N HIS A 62 9.81 -39.08 -25.58
CA HIS A 62 10.69 -37.91 -25.54
C HIS A 62 11.57 -37.99 -24.28
N PRO A 63 12.88 -38.36 -24.41
CA PRO A 63 13.77 -38.51 -23.26
C PRO A 63 13.98 -37.20 -22.49
N ARG A 64 14.01 -37.28 -21.15
CA ARG A 64 14.35 -36.14 -20.28
C ARG A 64 15.74 -35.59 -20.61
N GLY A 65 15.90 -34.27 -20.54
CA GLY A 65 17.18 -33.57 -20.77
C GLY A 65 17.61 -33.41 -22.23
N LYS A 66 16.79 -33.81 -23.21
CA LYS A 66 17.03 -33.54 -24.65
C LYS A 66 16.13 -32.42 -25.17
N PRO A 67 16.58 -31.60 -26.14
CA PRO A 67 15.73 -30.58 -26.77
C PRO A 67 14.46 -31.17 -27.41
N LEU A 68 13.32 -30.53 -27.18
CA LEU A 68 12.01 -30.94 -27.74
C LEU A 68 11.87 -30.46 -29.19
N LYS A 69 11.20 -31.27 -30.02
CA LYS A 69 10.83 -30.88 -31.39
C LYS A 69 9.54 -30.04 -31.34
N MET A 70 9.57 -28.84 -31.94
CA MET A 70 8.47 -27.86 -31.86
C MET A 70 7.59 -27.80 -33.13
N ASP A 71 7.82 -28.68 -34.10
CA ASP A 71 7.16 -28.70 -35.41
C ASP A 71 5.64 -28.92 -35.34
N ARG A 72 5.17 -29.63 -34.30
CA ARG A 72 3.76 -29.89 -34.01
C ARG A 72 3.07 -28.78 -33.21
N ILE A 73 3.81 -27.79 -32.72
CA ILE A 73 3.28 -26.71 -31.89
C ILE A 73 3.06 -25.48 -32.78
N GLY A 74 1.83 -24.97 -32.78
CA GLY A 74 1.43 -23.76 -33.51
C GLY A 74 1.61 -22.51 -32.68
N SER A 75 1.28 -22.61 -31.39
CA SER A 75 1.45 -21.54 -30.41
C SER A 75 1.82 -22.15 -29.05
N LEU A 76 2.83 -21.56 -28.41
CA LEU A 76 3.18 -21.81 -27.02
C LEU A 76 2.97 -20.51 -26.25
N ARG A 77 2.19 -20.56 -25.17
CA ARG A 77 1.82 -19.41 -24.36
C ARG A 77 2.26 -19.65 -22.93
N MET A 78 2.91 -18.67 -22.31
CA MET A 78 3.50 -18.87 -20.99
C MET A 78 3.24 -17.70 -20.05
N GLY A 79 2.74 -18.02 -18.85
CA GLY A 79 2.82 -17.18 -17.67
C GLY A 79 4.07 -17.56 -16.88
N THR A 80 4.84 -16.57 -16.41
CA THR A 80 6.11 -16.85 -15.73
C THR A 80 6.27 -16.04 -14.46
N THR A 81 6.63 -16.73 -13.39
CA THR A 81 7.04 -16.12 -12.12
C THR A 81 8.52 -15.79 -12.10
N VAL A 82 9.29 -16.04 -13.18
CA VAL A 82 10.75 -15.81 -13.20
C VAL A 82 11.11 -14.36 -12.93
N ALA A 83 10.40 -13.39 -13.52
CA ALA A 83 10.68 -11.98 -13.28
C ALA A 83 10.32 -11.56 -11.85
N THR A 84 9.17 -12.04 -11.35
CA THR A 84 8.76 -11.83 -9.95
C THR A 84 9.78 -12.44 -9.00
N ASN A 85 10.20 -13.68 -9.20
CA ASN A 85 11.19 -14.36 -8.36
C ASN A 85 12.58 -13.75 -8.49
N ALA A 86 13.01 -13.33 -9.68
CA ALA A 86 14.27 -12.61 -9.89
C ALA A 86 14.28 -11.29 -9.10
N LEU A 87 13.15 -10.56 -9.08
CA LEU A 87 12.98 -9.34 -8.29
C LEU A 87 12.97 -9.63 -6.78
N LEU A 88 12.24 -10.67 -6.34
CA LEU A 88 12.14 -11.08 -4.93
C LEU A 88 13.47 -11.62 -4.39
N GLU A 89 14.13 -12.51 -5.13
CA GLU A 89 15.40 -13.15 -4.77
C GLU A 89 16.61 -12.27 -5.09
N ARG A 90 16.40 -11.11 -5.72
CA ARG A 90 17.46 -10.19 -6.17
C ARG A 90 18.50 -10.86 -7.07
N LYS A 91 18.06 -11.76 -7.93
CA LYS A 91 18.88 -12.48 -8.92
C LYS A 91 18.70 -11.84 -10.29
N GLY A 92 19.64 -10.99 -10.69
CA GLY A 92 19.62 -10.29 -11.98
C GLY A 92 21.02 -10.12 -12.58
N ALA A 93 21.09 -9.57 -13.79
CA ALA A 93 22.36 -9.17 -14.38
C ALA A 93 22.96 -7.99 -13.59
N ARG A 94 24.29 -7.99 -13.42
CA ARG A 94 25.01 -6.88 -12.80
C ARG A 94 24.77 -5.61 -13.61
N SER A 95 24.09 -4.63 -13.03
CA SER A 95 23.72 -3.38 -13.70
C SER A 95 24.22 -2.14 -12.95
N VAL A 96 24.38 -1.05 -13.69
CA VAL A 96 24.77 0.27 -13.19
C VAL A 96 23.73 1.29 -13.61
N LEU A 97 23.41 2.23 -12.71
CA LEU A 97 22.53 3.35 -12.99
C LEU A 97 23.34 4.60 -13.35
N PHE A 98 23.01 5.25 -14.45
CA PHE A 98 23.45 6.61 -14.76
C PHE A 98 22.33 7.56 -14.37
N THR A 99 22.63 8.52 -13.50
CA THR A 99 21.67 9.52 -13.05
C THR A 99 22.28 10.90 -12.97
N THR A 100 21.46 11.94 -12.93
CA THR A 100 21.92 13.33 -12.85
C THR A 100 22.81 13.56 -11.63
N LYS A 101 23.90 14.31 -11.80
CA LYS A 101 24.81 14.65 -10.69
C LYS A 101 24.04 15.34 -9.56
N GLY A 102 24.31 14.90 -8.34
CA GLY A 102 23.57 15.31 -7.14
C GLY A 102 22.54 14.28 -6.65
N PHE A 103 22.23 13.24 -7.43
CA PHE A 103 21.15 12.27 -7.14
C PHE A 103 21.62 10.82 -7.03
N ARG A 104 22.87 10.59 -6.59
CA ARG A 104 23.48 9.25 -6.54
C ARG A 104 22.64 8.26 -5.72
N ASP A 105 22.16 8.70 -4.56
CA ASP A 105 21.45 7.83 -3.62
C ASP A 105 19.92 7.98 -3.73
N LEU A 106 19.42 8.68 -4.75
CA LEU A 106 18.00 9.02 -4.85
C LEU A 106 17.09 7.79 -4.81
N LEU A 107 17.46 6.71 -5.50
CA LEU A 107 16.68 5.45 -5.46
C LEU A 107 16.80 4.70 -4.13
N LYS A 108 17.91 4.88 -3.40
CA LYS A 108 18.13 4.27 -2.09
C LYS A 108 17.33 4.99 -1.01
N ILE A 109 17.26 6.32 -1.10
CA ILE A 109 16.41 7.14 -0.23
C ILE A 109 14.92 6.89 -0.58
N GLY A 110 14.61 6.76 -1.87
CA GLY A 110 13.25 6.52 -2.37
C GLY A 110 12.31 7.63 -1.95
N ASP A 111 11.12 7.26 -1.49
CA ASP A 111 10.13 8.19 -0.94
C ASP A 111 10.33 8.48 0.57
N GLN A 112 11.50 8.13 1.12
CA GLN A 112 11.93 8.22 2.53
C GLN A 112 11.06 7.50 3.59
N SER A 113 9.93 6.90 3.19
CA SER A 113 9.02 6.22 4.10
C SER A 113 9.54 4.84 4.52
N ARG A 114 9.19 4.40 5.73
CA ARG A 114 9.42 3.03 6.21
C ARG A 114 8.20 2.14 5.93
N PRO A 115 8.40 0.85 5.58
CA PRO A 115 7.30 -0.06 5.24
C PRO A 115 6.35 -0.38 6.40
N ASP A 116 6.90 -0.64 7.59
CA ASP A 116 6.15 -0.87 8.83
C ASP A 116 6.54 0.21 9.83
N ILE A 117 5.56 0.94 10.36
CA ILE A 117 5.82 2.05 11.28
C ILE A 117 6.34 1.58 12.65
N PHE A 118 6.05 0.33 13.05
CA PHE A 118 6.37 -0.24 14.35
C PHE A 118 7.64 -1.10 14.36
N ASP A 119 8.19 -1.42 13.18
CA ASP A 119 9.50 -2.07 13.06
C ASP A 119 10.63 -1.07 13.34
N LEU A 120 11.36 -1.26 14.45
CA LEU A 120 12.49 -0.41 14.84
C LEU A 120 13.72 -0.60 13.95
N SER A 121 13.83 -1.72 13.22
CA SER A 121 14.92 -1.92 12.25
C SER A 121 14.71 -1.07 10.99
N MET A 122 13.45 -0.76 10.67
CA MET A 122 13.03 0.02 9.50
C MET A 122 13.59 -0.56 8.20
N ALA A 123 13.72 -1.89 8.16
CA ALA A 123 14.37 -2.58 7.05
C ALA A 123 13.65 -2.27 5.74
N ARG A 124 14.40 -1.76 4.76
CA ARG A 124 13.91 -1.55 3.40
C ARG A 124 14.58 -2.53 2.44
N PRO A 125 13.86 -2.95 1.39
CA PRO A 125 14.52 -3.66 0.31
C PRO A 125 15.60 -2.76 -0.30
N GLY A 126 16.76 -3.34 -0.62
CA GLY A 126 17.83 -2.62 -1.31
C GLY A 126 17.43 -2.14 -2.71
N VAL A 127 18.29 -1.34 -3.33
CA VAL A 127 18.16 -0.95 -4.75
C VAL A 127 18.66 -2.06 -5.67
N LEU A 128 18.19 -2.07 -6.92
CA LEU A 128 18.58 -3.08 -7.92
C LEU A 128 19.96 -2.84 -8.55
N PRO A 129 20.38 -1.61 -8.89
CA PRO A 129 21.71 -1.35 -9.44
C PRO A 129 22.82 -1.61 -8.41
N GLU A 130 23.92 -2.23 -8.84
CA GLU A 130 25.11 -2.43 -7.98
C GLU A 130 25.95 -1.16 -7.82
N GLY A 131 25.88 -0.27 -8.81
CA GLY A 131 26.64 0.97 -8.87
C GLY A 131 25.81 2.11 -9.45
N VAL A 132 26.23 3.33 -9.13
CA VAL A 132 25.61 4.56 -9.65
C VAL A 132 26.70 5.49 -10.17
N VAL A 133 26.51 5.98 -11.39
CA VAL A 133 27.32 6.99 -12.05
C VAL A 133 26.54 8.30 -12.10
N GLN A 134 27.19 9.37 -11.67
CA GLN A 134 26.62 10.71 -11.72
C GLN A 134 27.01 11.41 -13.02
N VAL A 135 26.03 11.65 -13.88
CA VAL A 135 26.20 12.38 -15.14
C VAL A 135 26.14 13.87 -14.86
N ASN A 136 27.20 14.58 -15.26
CA ASN A 136 27.31 16.03 -15.11
C ASN A 136 26.49 16.78 -16.17
N GLU A 137 25.18 16.59 -16.16
CA GLU A 137 24.18 17.27 -16.99
C GLU A 137 23.11 17.92 -16.11
N ARG A 138 22.35 18.90 -16.64
CA ARG A 138 21.18 19.42 -15.93
C ARG A 138 20.18 20.11 -16.85
N VAL A 139 18.95 19.62 -16.81
CA VAL A 139 17.76 20.26 -17.41
C VAL A 139 16.83 20.75 -16.30
N VAL A 140 16.23 21.94 -16.46
CA VAL A 140 15.34 22.57 -15.45
C VAL A 140 14.11 23.18 -16.15
N PRO A 141 12.88 23.03 -15.62
CA PRO A 141 11.69 23.64 -16.20
C PRO A 141 11.74 25.18 -16.15
N CYS A 142 11.17 25.83 -17.16
CA CYS A 142 10.95 27.28 -17.15
C CYS A 142 9.73 27.64 -16.29
N HIS A 143 9.90 27.71 -14.98
CA HIS A 143 8.81 28.05 -14.06
C HIS A 143 8.31 29.50 -14.27
N PRO A 144 6.99 29.77 -14.36
CA PRO A 144 6.45 31.11 -14.61
C PRO A 144 6.75 32.15 -13.52
N ALA A 145 6.86 31.69 -12.27
CA ALA A 145 7.17 32.54 -11.11
C ALA A 145 8.68 32.66 -10.80
N ALA A 146 9.55 32.15 -11.69
CA ALA A 146 11.00 32.32 -11.57
C ALA A 146 11.44 33.67 -12.19
N ASP A 147 12.48 34.27 -11.63
CA ASP A 147 13.05 35.51 -12.15
C ASP A 147 13.69 35.29 -13.53
N GLU A 148 13.62 36.31 -14.40
CA GLU A 148 14.12 36.24 -15.79
C GLU A 148 15.63 35.95 -15.88
N ASN A 149 16.41 36.39 -14.88
CA ASN A 149 17.86 36.26 -14.84
C ASN A 149 18.36 34.91 -14.30
N CYS A 150 17.48 33.93 -14.04
CA CYS A 150 17.89 32.60 -13.61
C CYS A 150 18.67 31.87 -14.71
N PHE A 151 19.83 31.30 -14.35
CA PHE A 151 20.71 30.54 -15.26
C PHE A 151 21.08 31.30 -16.55
N PRO A 152 21.80 32.43 -16.45
CA PRO A 152 22.17 33.22 -17.62
C PRO A 152 23.02 32.38 -18.59
N GLY A 153 22.67 32.43 -19.88
CA GLY A 153 23.35 31.66 -20.93
C GLY A 153 22.90 30.21 -21.09
N ALA A 154 21.97 29.72 -20.27
CA ALA A 154 21.36 28.41 -20.48
C ALA A 154 20.53 28.37 -21.77
N ARG A 155 20.65 27.29 -22.54
CA ARG A 155 19.89 27.11 -23.78
C ARG A 155 18.44 26.75 -23.46
N VAL A 156 17.50 27.53 -23.96
CA VAL A 156 16.06 27.24 -23.83
C VAL A 156 15.64 26.29 -24.95
N VAL A 157 14.91 25.25 -24.58
CA VAL A 157 14.38 24.22 -25.49
C VAL A 157 12.90 24.00 -25.21
N GLU A 158 12.17 23.53 -26.22
CA GLU A 158 10.80 23.02 -26.05
C GLU A 158 10.88 21.50 -25.86
N GLY A 159 10.30 21.00 -24.77
CA GLY A 159 10.22 19.57 -24.47
C GLY A 159 9.13 18.87 -25.30
N VAL A 160 9.09 17.54 -25.26
CA VAL A 160 8.09 16.75 -26.01
C VAL A 160 6.65 16.98 -25.53
N THR A 161 6.49 17.50 -24.30
CA THR A 161 5.21 17.90 -23.72
C THR A 161 4.73 19.28 -24.18
N GLY A 162 5.57 20.06 -24.87
CA GLY A 162 5.34 21.47 -25.23
C GLY A 162 5.77 22.47 -24.15
N GLU A 163 6.15 21.99 -22.96
CA GLU A 163 6.72 22.84 -21.90
C GLU A 163 8.13 23.32 -22.27
N LYS A 164 8.51 24.51 -21.79
CA LYS A 164 9.85 25.07 -22.02
C LYS A 164 10.80 24.64 -20.89
N PHE A 165 12.02 24.26 -21.27
CA PHE A 165 13.09 23.87 -20.35
C PHE A 165 14.36 24.66 -20.63
N ARG A 166 15.19 24.84 -19.61
CA ARG A 166 16.57 25.35 -19.68
C ARG A 166 17.54 24.18 -19.56
N VAL A 167 18.40 24.01 -20.54
CA VAL A 167 19.58 23.14 -20.43
C VAL A 167 20.67 23.95 -19.72
N VAL A 168 20.75 23.78 -18.40
CA VAL A 168 21.68 24.51 -17.52
C VAL A 168 23.09 23.92 -17.61
N LYS A 169 23.20 22.62 -17.86
CA LYS A 169 24.47 21.94 -18.11
C LYS A 169 24.31 20.90 -19.23
N GLU A 170 25.06 21.11 -20.31
CA GLU A 170 25.12 20.20 -21.47
C GLU A 170 25.90 18.92 -21.14
N LEU A 171 25.55 17.84 -21.83
CA LEU A 171 26.18 16.53 -21.72
C LEU A 171 27.59 16.51 -22.31
N ASP A 172 28.57 15.98 -21.57
CA ASP A 172 29.93 15.71 -22.06
C ASP A 172 30.05 14.25 -22.51
N MET A 173 30.10 14.02 -23.83
CA MET A 173 30.13 12.66 -24.38
C MET A 173 31.47 11.94 -24.16
N GLU A 174 32.58 12.66 -23.97
CA GLU A 174 33.88 12.04 -23.75
C GLU A 174 34.03 11.57 -22.29
N GLU A 175 33.47 12.32 -21.34
CA GLU A 175 33.32 11.88 -19.95
C GLU A 175 32.48 10.58 -19.89
N ILE A 176 31.34 10.54 -20.58
CA ILE A 176 30.47 9.36 -20.65
C ILE A 176 31.19 8.16 -21.30
N ARG A 177 31.91 8.37 -22.39
CA ARG A 177 32.68 7.30 -23.06
C ARG A 177 33.73 6.70 -22.13
N THR A 178 34.47 7.55 -21.42
CA THR A 178 35.50 7.13 -20.46
C THR A 178 34.90 6.27 -19.36
N GLU A 179 33.76 6.71 -18.82
CA GLU A 179 33.09 6.02 -17.73
C GLU A 179 32.47 4.68 -18.17
N LEU A 180 31.86 4.63 -19.36
CA LEU A 180 31.39 3.38 -19.96
C LEU A 180 32.54 2.39 -20.19
N GLN A 181 33.71 2.85 -20.63
CA GLN A 181 34.89 2.00 -20.78
C GLN A 181 35.34 1.42 -19.43
N ARG A 182 35.43 2.26 -18.39
CA ARG A 182 35.76 1.85 -17.02
C ARG A 182 34.82 0.76 -16.51
N LEU A 183 33.50 0.91 -16.72
CA LEU A 183 32.49 -0.07 -16.32
C LEU A 183 32.60 -1.37 -17.10
N LYS A 184 32.89 -1.29 -18.40
CA LYS A 184 33.10 -2.47 -19.25
C LYS A 184 34.29 -3.30 -18.77
N ASP A 185 35.37 -2.63 -18.36
CA ASP A 185 36.58 -3.24 -17.81
C ASP A 185 36.32 -3.89 -16.43
N GLN A 186 35.36 -3.36 -15.65
CA GLN A 186 34.87 -3.96 -14.40
C GLN A 186 33.87 -5.12 -14.59
N GLY A 187 33.58 -5.48 -15.85
CA GLY A 187 32.72 -6.60 -16.21
C GLY A 187 31.22 -6.27 -16.28
N TYR A 188 30.83 -4.99 -16.17
CA TYR A 188 29.43 -4.60 -16.38
C TYR A 188 29.04 -4.73 -17.86
N ARG A 189 27.83 -5.20 -18.10
CA ARG A 189 27.24 -5.36 -19.45
C ARG A 189 25.81 -4.84 -19.54
N SER A 190 25.21 -4.46 -18.41
CA SER A 190 23.87 -3.88 -18.34
C SER A 190 23.93 -2.47 -17.76
N LEU A 191 23.18 -1.55 -18.36
CA LEU A 191 23.14 -0.13 -18.04
C LEU A 191 21.70 0.37 -17.98
N SER A 192 21.38 1.18 -16.98
CA SER A 192 20.12 1.93 -16.95
C SER A 192 20.41 3.42 -16.83
N VAL A 193 19.67 4.26 -17.57
CA VAL A 193 19.85 5.71 -17.57
C VAL A 193 18.56 6.38 -17.12
N ALA A 194 18.60 7.12 -16.02
CA ALA A 194 17.47 7.87 -15.47
C ALA A 194 17.91 9.28 -15.05
N LEU A 195 17.65 10.26 -15.92
CA LEU A 195 17.99 11.68 -15.72
C LEU A 195 16.75 12.50 -15.33
N VAL A 196 16.95 13.52 -14.49
CA VAL A 196 15.87 14.40 -14.03
C VAL A 196 15.30 15.20 -15.21
N HIS A 197 13.98 15.22 -15.32
CA HIS A 197 13.16 15.75 -16.43
C HIS A 197 13.30 15.05 -17.78
N SER A 198 13.89 13.85 -17.84
CA SER A 198 14.05 13.12 -19.10
C SER A 198 12.74 12.69 -19.76
N PHE A 199 11.64 12.58 -19.00
CA PHE A 199 10.31 12.30 -19.56
C PHE A 199 9.84 13.39 -20.54
N ALA A 200 10.25 14.64 -20.33
CA ALA A 200 9.93 15.77 -21.19
C ALA A 200 11.10 16.18 -22.11
N TYR A 201 12.35 15.91 -21.71
CA TYR A 201 13.55 16.13 -22.52
C TYR A 201 14.43 14.87 -22.59
N PRO A 202 14.07 13.88 -23.44
CA PRO A 202 14.74 12.56 -23.48
C PRO A 202 16.11 12.56 -24.18
N GLU A 203 16.50 13.69 -24.78
CA GLU A 203 17.66 13.76 -25.68
C GLU A 203 19.00 13.39 -25.00
N HIS A 204 19.20 13.79 -23.75
CA HIS A 204 20.40 13.40 -22.99
C HIS A 204 20.46 11.89 -22.75
N GLU A 205 19.35 11.27 -22.34
CA GLU A 205 19.28 9.81 -22.15
C GLU A 205 19.51 9.07 -23.47
N ARG A 206 18.88 9.53 -24.56
CA ARG A 206 19.01 8.93 -25.90
C ARG A 206 20.47 8.88 -26.35
N ARG A 207 21.19 10.00 -26.22
CA ARG A 207 22.61 10.09 -26.62
C ARG A 207 23.52 9.19 -25.79
N ILE A 208 23.29 9.09 -24.47
CA ILE A 208 24.02 8.15 -23.61
C ILE A 208 23.73 6.71 -24.06
N GLY A 209 22.45 6.40 -24.33
CA GLY A 209 22.04 5.07 -24.75
C GLY A 209 22.64 4.62 -26.07
N GLU A 210 22.63 5.47 -27.09
CA GLU A 210 23.26 5.19 -28.38
C GLU A 210 24.75 4.91 -28.27
N LEU A 211 25.46 5.68 -27.45
CA LEU A 211 26.88 5.46 -27.19
C LEU A 211 27.12 4.13 -26.46
N ALA A 212 26.37 3.85 -25.39
CA ALA A 212 26.52 2.63 -24.62
C ALA A 212 26.17 1.37 -25.44
N ASP A 213 25.11 1.42 -26.25
CA ASP A 213 24.74 0.33 -27.17
C ASP A 213 25.84 0.07 -28.20
N SER A 214 26.43 1.13 -28.79
CA SER A 214 27.58 1.01 -29.70
C SER A 214 28.82 0.39 -29.05
N MET A 215 28.91 0.45 -27.72
CA MET A 215 29.98 -0.16 -26.92
C MET A 215 29.64 -1.58 -26.43
N GLY A 216 28.46 -2.10 -26.76
CA GLY A 216 28.00 -3.46 -26.45
C GLY A 216 27.37 -3.63 -25.07
N PHE A 217 26.82 -2.56 -24.48
CA PHE A 217 25.97 -2.65 -23.29
C PHE A 217 24.53 -2.97 -23.68
N SER A 218 23.83 -3.75 -22.84
CA SER A 218 22.36 -3.77 -22.82
C SER A 218 21.87 -2.52 -22.09
N VAL A 219 21.12 -1.65 -22.77
CA VAL A 219 20.75 -0.34 -22.22
C VAL A 219 19.24 -0.20 -22.04
N THR A 220 18.82 0.29 -20.87
CA THR A 220 17.45 0.73 -20.57
C THR A 220 17.43 2.25 -20.38
N LEU A 221 16.57 2.96 -21.11
CA LEU A 221 16.34 4.39 -20.94
C LEU A 221 15.02 4.64 -20.22
N SER A 222 15.07 5.36 -19.11
CA SER A 222 13.90 5.61 -18.26
C SER A 222 12.78 6.33 -19.03
N SER A 223 13.15 7.32 -19.85
CA SER A 223 12.25 8.09 -20.71
C SER A 223 11.60 7.29 -21.84
N LYS A 224 12.21 6.18 -22.28
CA LYS A 224 11.64 5.28 -23.29
C LYS A 224 10.74 4.23 -22.65
N LEU A 225 11.15 3.69 -21.51
CA LEU A 225 10.43 2.64 -20.79
C LEU A 225 9.15 3.21 -20.17
N GLN A 226 9.23 4.41 -19.60
CA GLN A 226 8.14 5.09 -18.90
C GLN A 226 8.22 6.60 -19.10
N PRO A 227 7.62 7.15 -20.16
CA PRO A 227 7.65 8.59 -20.45
C PRO A 227 6.69 9.38 -19.54
N MET A 228 6.82 9.25 -18.22
CA MET A 228 6.00 9.93 -17.22
C MET A 228 6.86 10.74 -16.24
N ILE A 229 6.27 11.82 -15.70
CA ILE A 229 6.87 12.60 -14.62
C ILE A 229 7.03 11.75 -13.35
N LYS A 230 7.99 12.14 -12.50
CA LYS A 230 8.51 11.50 -11.28
C LYS A 230 9.73 10.60 -11.56
N ILE A 231 10.91 11.06 -11.18
CA ILE A 231 12.18 10.37 -11.45
C ILE A 231 12.36 9.11 -10.61
N ILE A 232 11.90 9.09 -9.35
CA ILE A 232 12.08 7.94 -8.46
C ILE A 232 11.41 6.68 -9.03
N PRO A 233 10.09 6.66 -9.33
CA PRO A 233 9.48 5.46 -9.89
C PRO A 233 10.04 5.13 -11.28
N ARG A 234 10.37 6.14 -12.10
CA ARG A 234 10.95 5.93 -13.43
C ARG A 234 12.32 5.27 -13.39
N GLY A 235 13.15 5.62 -12.40
CA GLY A 235 14.48 5.06 -12.20
C GLY A 235 14.52 3.66 -11.58
N ILE A 236 13.40 3.20 -10.97
CA ILE A 236 13.26 1.85 -10.42
C ILE A 236 12.81 0.84 -11.51
N SER A 237 12.37 1.30 -12.67
CA SER A 237 11.91 0.44 -13.76
C SER A 237 13.07 -0.05 -14.62
N PHE A 238 13.13 -1.37 -14.87
CA PHE A 238 14.21 -2.04 -15.60
C PHE A 238 13.67 -2.94 -16.71
N GLU A 239 14.44 -3.07 -17.80
CA GLU A 239 14.11 -3.96 -18.92
C GLU A 239 15.04 -5.18 -18.92
N GLY A 240 14.49 -6.35 -19.21
CA GLY A 240 15.24 -7.61 -19.37
C GLY A 240 14.52 -8.50 -20.38
N GLY A 241 15.27 -9.15 -21.27
CA GLY A 241 14.72 -9.91 -22.39
C GLY A 241 15.23 -11.36 -22.46
N LEU A 242 14.51 -12.20 -23.21
CA LEU A 242 14.89 -13.59 -23.52
C LEU A 242 15.42 -13.66 -24.96
N ALA A 243 16.66 -14.12 -25.13
CA ALA A 243 17.27 -14.28 -26.47
C ALA A 243 17.06 -15.70 -27.02
N GLY A 244 16.54 -15.82 -28.24
CA GLY A 244 16.45 -17.09 -28.98
C GLY A 244 15.69 -16.94 -30.30
N GLN A 245 16.06 -17.69 -31.34
CA GLN A 245 15.26 -17.81 -32.57
C GLN A 245 14.53 -19.16 -32.56
N HIS A 246 13.20 -19.15 -32.63
CA HIS A 246 12.39 -20.35 -32.70
C HIS A 246 11.39 -20.27 -33.88
N SER A 247 11.05 -21.43 -34.45
CA SER A 247 10.17 -21.55 -35.63
C SER A 247 8.67 -21.58 -35.30
N CYS A 248 8.28 -21.51 -34.03
CA CYS A 248 6.89 -21.49 -33.56
C CYS A 248 6.57 -20.17 -32.86
N ARG A 249 5.29 -19.76 -32.87
CA ARG A 249 4.83 -18.56 -32.18
C ARG A 249 4.93 -18.77 -30.66
N PHE A 250 5.67 -17.91 -29.99
CA PHE A 250 5.91 -18.00 -28.56
C PHE A 250 5.52 -16.68 -27.89
N ASP A 251 4.40 -16.69 -27.20
CA ASP A 251 3.82 -15.50 -26.57
C ASP A 251 3.93 -15.59 -25.05
N PHE A 252 4.22 -14.47 -24.39
CA PHE A 252 4.25 -14.33 -22.94
C PHE A 252 3.11 -13.44 -22.45
N MET A 253 2.54 -13.81 -21.31
CA MET A 253 1.57 -12.97 -20.60
C MET A 253 2.25 -11.76 -19.97
N GLN A 254 1.66 -10.59 -20.17
CA GLN A 254 2.04 -9.36 -19.50
C GLN A 254 1.18 -9.12 -18.25
N SER A 255 1.67 -8.29 -17.33
CA SER A 255 0.96 -7.85 -16.12
C SER A 255 -0.41 -7.22 -16.39
N ASP A 256 -0.61 -6.70 -17.60
CA ASP A 256 -1.83 -6.02 -18.03
C ASP A 256 -2.92 -6.97 -18.59
N GLY A 257 -2.67 -8.28 -18.57
CA GLY A 257 -3.58 -9.32 -19.06
C GLY A 257 -3.47 -9.64 -20.55
N GLY A 258 -2.58 -8.99 -21.28
CA GLY A 258 -2.38 -9.25 -22.70
C GLY A 258 -1.15 -10.11 -23.00
N LEU A 259 -1.15 -10.75 -24.16
CA LEU A 259 -0.02 -11.49 -24.69
C LEU A 259 0.88 -10.61 -25.54
N VAL A 260 2.18 -10.89 -25.50
CA VAL A 260 3.17 -10.29 -26.39
C VAL A 260 4.11 -11.36 -26.93
N ASP A 261 4.65 -11.15 -28.13
CA ASP A 261 5.75 -11.97 -28.65
C ASP A 261 6.96 -11.90 -27.71
N PHE A 262 7.67 -13.03 -27.54
CA PHE A 262 8.83 -13.11 -26.65
C PHE A 262 9.93 -12.07 -26.93
N ARG A 263 10.01 -11.54 -28.17
CA ARG A 263 10.98 -10.50 -28.57
C ARG A 263 10.69 -9.14 -27.96
N ASP A 264 9.42 -8.84 -27.72
CA ASP A 264 8.94 -7.57 -27.16
C ASP A 264 8.57 -7.71 -25.66
N PHE A 265 8.87 -8.87 -25.05
CA PHE A 265 8.61 -9.14 -23.66
C PHE A 265 9.72 -8.56 -22.77
N SER A 266 9.32 -7.76 -21.76
CA SER A 266 10.24 -7.16 -20.80
C SER A 266 9.97 -7.67 -19.38
N GLY A 267 11.04 -7.78 -18.59
CA GLY A 267 10.96 -8.16 -17.17
C GLY A 267 10.00 -7.29 -16.34
N LEU A 268 9.91 -5.98 -16.61
CA LEU A 268 8.95 -5.07 -15.96
C LEU A 268 7.49 -5.52 -16.17
N LYS A 269 7.14 -5.84 -17.43
CA LYS A 269 5.79 -6.26 -17.82
C LYS A 269 5.51 -7.73 -17.52
N ALA A 270 6.49 -8.48 -17.01
CA ALA A 270 6.36 -9.89 -16.65
C ALA A 270 5.90 -10.10 -15.20
N VAL A 271 6.04 -9.07 -14.36
CA VAL A 271 5.71 -9.11 -12.93
C VAL A 271 4.21 -9.37 -12.76
N LEU A 272 3.83 -10.34 -11.93
CA LEU A 272 2.42 -10.77 -11.77
C LEU A 272 1.74 -11.30 -13.05
N SER A 273 2.50 -11.75 -14.06
CA SER A 273 1.92 -12.31 -15.30
C SER A 273 1.06 -13.56 -15.08
N GLY A 274 1.43 -14.45 -14.14
CA GLY A 274 0.63 -15.63 -13.78
C GLY A 274 -0.77 -15.26 -13.26
N PRO A 275 -0.88 -14.47 -12.17
CA PRO A 275 -2.16 -13.98 -11.67
C PRO A 275 -2.97 -13.22 -12.73
N ALA A 276 -2.32 -12.42 -13.59
CA ALA A 276 -3.00 -11.71 -14.68
C ALA A 276 -3.69 -12.67 -15.66
N ALA A 277 -3.08 -13.83 -15.95
CA ALA A 277 -3.74 -14.86 -16.74
C ALA A 277 -4.98 -15.44 -16.04
N GLY A 278 -4.92 -15.62 -14.72
CA GLY A 278 -6.08 -15.99 -13.90
C GLY A 278 -7.22 -14.98 -14.03
N VAL A 279 -6.90 -13.69 -14.05
CA VAL A 279 -7.88 -12.61 -14.26
C VAL A 279 -8.58 -12.72 -15.61
N VAL A 280 -7.79 -12.86 -16.68
CA VAL A 280 -8.33 -13.08 -18.04
C VAL A 280 -9.20 -14.32 -18.08
N GLY A 281 -8.78 -15.38 -17.39
CA GLY A 281 -9.50 -16.64 -17.26
C GLY A 281 -10.89 -16.44 -16.68
N PHE A 282 -11.00 -15.92 -15.45
CA PHE A 282 -12.32 -15.77 -14.82
C PHE A 282 -13.19 -14.72 -15.50
N ALA A 283 -12.60 -13.64 -16.03
CA ALA A 283 -13.33 -12.62 -16.78
C ALA A 283 -14.00 -13.25 -18.01
N SER A 284 -13.24 -14.03 -18.78
CA SER A 284 -13.73 -14.66 -20.01
C SER A 284 -14.71 -15.81 -19.76
N THR A 285 -14.59 -16.53 -18.64
CA THR A 285 -15.43 -17.71 -18.35
C THR A 285 -16.66 -17.41 -17.50
N SER A 286 -16.69 -16.29 -16.77
CA SER A 286 -17.72 -16.01 -15.77
C SER A 286 -18.60 -14.80 -16.09
N TRP A 287 -18.12 -13.88 -16.93
CA TRP A 287 -18.88 -12.70 -17.34
C TRP A 287 -20.05 -13.06 -18.25
N ASP A 288 -21.17 -12.37 -18.06
CA ASP A 288 -22.32 -12.43 -18.96
C ASP A 288 -22.55 -11.04 -19.58
N PRO A 289 -22.35 -10.86 -20.91
CA PRO A 289 -22.49 -9.56 -21.55
C PRO A 289 -23.95 -9.07 -21.63
N THR A 290 -24.94 -9.93 -21.37
CA THR A 290 -26.37 -9.58 -21.38
C THR A 290 -26.82 -9.10 -20.01
N GLU A 291 -26.45 -9.81 -18.95
CA GLU A 291 -26.82 -9.45 -17.57
C GLU A 291 -25.91 -8.37 -16.96
N GLN A 292 -24.68 -8.26 -17.46
CA GLN A 292 -23.69 -7.25 -17.05
C GLN A 292 -23.47 -7.16 -15.53
N THR A 293 -23.64 -8.27 -14.80
CA THR A 293 -23.37 -8.33 -13.36
C THR A 293 -21.86 -8.46 -13.12
N PRO A 294 -21.22 -7.52 -12.40
CA PRO A 294 -19.78 -7.55 -12.15
C PRO A 294 -19.31 -8.83 -11.42
N ILE A 295 -18.08 -9.24 -11.70
CA ILE A 295 -17.47 -10.46 -11.17
C ILE A 295 -16.26 -10.09 -10.29
N ILE A 296 -16.15 -10.73 -9.13
CA ILE A 296 -14.95 -10.71 -8.30
C ILE A 296 -14.24 -12.04 -8.48
N GLY A 297 -12.98 -12.00 -8.91
CA GLY A 297 -12.11 -13.18 -8.96
C GLY A 297 -11.46 -13.44 -7.61
N LEU A 298 -11.43 -14.71 -7.19
CA LEU A 298 -10.66 -15.19 -6.04
C LEU A 298 -9.84 -16.42 -6.48
N ASP A 299 -8.54 -16.22 -6.70
CA ASP A 299 -7.57 -17.30 -6.92
C ASP A 299 -6.98 -17.68 -5.56
N MET A 300 -7.24 -18.88 -5.05
CA MET A 300 -6.60 -19.34 -3.81
C MET A 300 -5.67 -20.52 -4.09
N GLY A 301 -4.38 -20.25 -3.92
CA GLY A 301 -3.30 -21.22 -4.04
C GLY A 301 -2.82 -21.78 -2.69
N GLY A 302 -1.63 -22.40 -2.72
CA GLY A 302 -0.98 -22.94 -1.52
C GLY A 302 -0.28 -21.89 -0.66
N THR A 303 0.13 -20.75 -1.21
CA THR A 303 0.89 -19.72 -0.47
C THR A 303 0.11 -18.44 -0.23
N SER A 304 -0.75 -18.08 -1.18
CA SER A 304 -1.42 -16.78 -1.23
C SER A 304 -2.77 -16.89 -1.93
N SER A 305 -3.55 -15.82 -1.84
CA SER A 305 -4.76 -15.61 -2.63
C SER A 305 -4.68 -14.32 -3.44
N ASP A 306 -5.05 -14.35 -4.71
CA ASP A 306 -5.10 -13.18 -5.58
C ASP A 306 -6.56 -12.79 -5.86
N VAL A 307 -6.89 -11.51 -5.67
CA VAL A 307 -8.25 -10.99 -5.88
C VAL A 307 -8.27 -9.82 -6.87
N SER A 308 -9.31 -9.78 -7.71
CA SER A 308 -9.54 -8.74 -8.73
C SER A 308 -11.02 -8.59 -9.06
N ARG A 309 -11.39 -7.53 -9.79
CA ARG A 309 -12.77 -7.26 -10.24
C ARG A 309 -12.81 -7.09 -11.76
N PHE A 310 -13.93 -7.49 -12.34
CA PHE A 310 -14.23 -7.32 -13.75
C PHE A 310 -15.71 -6.91 -13.94
N ASP A 311 -15.98 -5.89 -14.74
CA ASP A 311 -17.34 -5.41 -15.03
C ASP A 311 -17.61 -5.23 -16.54
N GLY A 312 -16.92 -6.01 -17.36
CA GLY A 312 -16.94 -5.91 -18.82
C GLY A 312 -15.64 -5.34 -19.40
N HIS A 313 -14.87 -4.62 -18.58
CA HIS A 313 -13.54 -4.14 -18.93
C HIS A 313 -12.50 -4.56 -17.90
N HIS A 314 -11.26 -4.78 -18.37
CA HIS A 314 -10.14 -5.03 -17.50
C HIS A 314 -9.74 -3.74 -16.78
N GLU A 315 -9.69 -3.77 -15.46
CA GLU A 315 -9.25 -2.62 -14.67
C GLU A 315 -7.72 -2.60 -14.59
N HIS A 316 -7.10 -1.54 -15.16
CA HIS A 316 -5.65 -1.33 -15.08
C HIS A 316 -5.28 -0.30 -14.02
N VAL A 317 -4.27 -0.64 -13.22
CA VAL A 317 -3.55 0.26 -12.30
C VAL A 317 -2.14 0.51 -12.82
N PHE A 318 -1.57 1.67 -12.50
CA PHE A 318 -0.30 2.14 -13.06
C PHE A 318 0.83 2.22 -12.06
N GLY A 319 0.54 1.98 -10.77
CA GLY A 319 1.51 1.94 -9.70
C GLY A 319 1.13 0.87 -8.68
N SER A 320 2.02 -0.08 -8.45
CA SER A 320 1.88 -1.10 -7.41
C SER A 320 3.18 -1.21 -6.62
N LYS A 321 3.07 -1.61 -5.35
CA LYS A 321 4.23 -1.88 -4.51
C LYS A 321 4.35 -3.40 -4.36
N LEU A 322 5.36 -3.99 -4.98
CA LEU A 322 5.64 -5.42 -4.86
C LEU A 322 6.92 -5.63 -4.05
N ALA A 323 6.84 -6.36 -2.94
CA ALA A 323 7.97 -6.61 -2.03
C ALA A 323 8.76 -5.34 -1.67
N GLY A 324 8.02 -4.25 -1.45
CA GLY A 324 8.58 -2.95 -1.10
C GLY A 324 9.16 -2.13 -2.25
N VAL A 325 9.21 -2.67 -3.48
CA VAL A 325 9.63 -1.96 -4.69
C VAL A 325 8.41 -1.35 -5.37
N LEU A 326 8.44 -0.04 -5.64
CA LEU A 326 7.39 0.64 -6.40
C LEU A 326 7.60 0.37 -7.89
N ILE A 327 6.65 -0.32 -8.50
CA ILE A 327 6.63 -0.60 -9.93
C ILE A 327 5.57 0.28 -10.55
N GLN A 328 5.98 1.13 -11.49
CA GLN A 328 5.03 1.80 -12.36
C GLN A 328 5.01 1.06 -13.69
N SER A 329 3.87 0.50 -14.05
CA SER A 329 3.60 -0.14 -15.33
C SER A 329 2.09 -0.39 -15.38
N PRO A 330 1.45 -0.32 -16.56
CA PRO A 330 0.10 -0.84 -16.72
C PRO A 330 0.08 -2.30 -16.26
N GLN A 331 -0.80 -2.60 -15.31
CA GLN A 331 -1.04 -3.95 -14.81
C GLN A 331 -2.50 -4.07 -14.39
N LEU A 332 -3.05 -5.27 -14.38
CA LEU A 332 -4.38 -5.51 -13.84
C LEU A 332 -4.41 -5.19 -12.34
N ASP A 333 -5.53 -4.66 -11.84
CA ASP A 333 -5.74 -4.39 -10.42
C ASP A 333 -5.89 -5.70 -9.64
N ILE A 334 -4.75 -6.30 -9.28
CA ILE A 334 -4.66 -7.55 -8.54
C ILE A 334 -4.12 -7.25 -7.14
N ASN A 335 -4.87 -7.65 -6.11
CA ASN A 335 -4.42 -7.58 -4.73
C ASN A 335 -4.12 -8.98 -4.21
N THR A 336 -2.87 -9.22 -3.83
CA THR A 336 -2.42 -10.49 -3.25
C THR A 336 -2.52 -10.48 -1.72
N VAL A 337 -3.01 -11.57 -1.15
CA VAL A 337 -3.12 -11.82 0.29
C VAL A 337 -2.17 -12.94 0.68
N ALA A 338 -1.45 -12.77 1.79
CA ALA A 338 -0.66 -13.83 2.41
C ALA A 338 -1.54 -14.87 3.16
N ALA A 339 -2.66 -15.26 2.55
CA ALA A 339 -3.59 -16.26 3.04
C ALA A 339 -3.85 -17.28 1.92
N GLY A 340 -3.28 -18.47 2.06
CA GLY A 340 -3.46 -19.61 1.15
C GLY A 340 -3.50 -20.93 1.94
N GLY A 341 -3.55 -22.06 1.24
CA GLY A 341 -3.66 -23.38 1.90
C GLY A 341 -2.52 -23.71 2.88
N GLY A 342 -1.33 -23.17 2.65
CA GLY A 342 -0.12 -23.37 3.47
C GLY A 342 0.13 -22.27 4.49
N SER A 343 -0.76 -21.29 4.66
CA SER A 343 -0.60 -20.26 5.68
C SER A 343 -0.61 -20.87 7.09
N ILE A 344 0.38 -20.49 7.91
CA ILE A 344 0.64 -21.08 9.22
C ILE A 344 -0.41 -20.62 10.26
N LEU A 345 -0.86 -21.53 11.11
CA LEU A 345 -1.83 -21.28 12.19
C LEU A 345 -1.11 -21.07 13.53
N THR A 346 -1.34 -19.93 14.20
CA THR A 346 -0.77 -19.67 15.54
C THR A 346 -1.78 -19.02 16.49
N TYR A 347 -1.66 -19.33 17.79
CA TYR A 347 -2.48 -18.73 18.86
C TYR A 347 -1.58 -18.06 19.89
N ARG A 348 -1.78 -16.76 20.14
CA ARG A 348 -0.97 -15.93 21.06
C ARG A 348 -1.83 -14.79 21.63
N ASN A 349 -1.64 -14.44 22.90
CA ASN A 349 -2.33 -13.33 23.58
C ASN A 349 -3.86 -13.38 23.43
N GLY A 350 -4.47 -14.57 23.50
CA GLY A 350 -5.91 -14.71 23.35
C GLY A 350 -6.45 -14.63 21.91
N LEU A 351 -5.62 -14.43 20.88
CA LEU A 351 -6.03 -14.21 19.48
C LEU A 351 -5.55 -15.34 18.55
N PHE A 352 -6.36 -15.61 17.52
CA PHE A 352 -6.07 -16.55 16.44
C PHE A 352 -5.40 -15.81 15.26
N TYR A 353 -4.28 -16.33 14.79
CA TYR A 353 -3.54 -15.76 13.65
C TYR A 353 -3.37 -16.78 12.52
N VAL A 354 -3.47 -16.31 11.28
CA VAL A 354 -3.26 -17.09 10.05
C VAL A 354 -2.32 -16.31 9.13
N GLY A 355 -1.16 -16.88 8.82
CA GLY A 355 -0.13 -16.18 8.04
C GLY A 355 0.52 -15.01 8.80
N PRO A 356 1.28 -14.12 8.13
CA PRO A 356 1.57 -14.13 6.68
C PRO A 356 2.57 -15.22 6.27
N GLU A 357 3.23 -15.87 7.23
CA GLU A 357 4.15 -16.97 6.97
C GLU A 357 3.42 -18.16 6.32
N SER A 358 4.08 -18.79 5.35
CA SER A 358 3.56 -19.95 4.64
C SER A 358 4.56 -21.10 4.71
N ALA A 359 4.05 -22.32 4.88
CA ALA A 359 4.85 -23.54 4.82
C ALA A 359 5.23 -23.95 3.38
N GLY A 360 4.63 -23.32 2.36
CA GLY A 360 4.88 -23.62 0.94
C GLY A 360 4.58 -25.08 0.57
N ALA A 361 5.35 -25.64 -0.37
CA ALA A 361 5.31 -27.09 -0.68
C ALA A 361 6.38 -27.89 0.08
N HIS A 362 7.37 -27.21 0.66
CA HIS A 362 8.43 -27.80 1.47
C HIS A 362 8.87 -26.80 2.57
N PRO A 363 8.80 -27.16 3.87
CA PRO A 363 8.32 -28.45 4.38
C PRO A 363 6.82 -28.68 4.16
N GLY A 364 6.04 -27.66 3.79
CA GLY A 364 4.60 -27.79 3.52
C GLY A 364 3.75 -28.00 4.78
N PRO A 365 2.42 -28.12 4.64
CA PRO A 365 1.52 -28.51 5.72
C PRO A 365 1.98 -29.74 6.52
N VAL A 366 1.54 -29.87 7.77
CA VAL A 366 1.78 -31.09 8.59
C VAL A 366 1.38 -32.34 7.82
N CYS A 367 0.19 -32.30 7.22
CA CYS A 367 -0.36 -33.42 6.46
C CYS A 367 0.48 -33.87 5.26
N TYR A 368 1.50 -33.09 4.81
CA TYR A 368 2.40 -33.48 3.73
C TYR A 368 3.56 -34.40 4.15
N ARG A 369 3.65 -34.75 5.45
CA ARG A 369 4.65 -35.70 6.00
C ARG A 369 6.11 -35.25 5.85
N LYS A 370 6.34 -33.94 5.85
CA LYS A 370 7.66 -33.31 5.62
C LYS A 370 8.13 -32.43 6.80
N GLY A 371 7.47 -32.55 7.95
CA GLY A 371 7.87 -31.88 9.21
C GLY A 371 7.49 -30.41 9.31
N GLY A 372 6.48 -29.95 8.57
CA GLY A 372 6.01 -28.56 8.64
C GLY A 372 4.97 -28.30 9.73
N PRO A 373 4.52 -27.04 9.89
CA PRO A 373 3.59 -26.59 10.93
C PRO A 373 2.11 -26.75 10.54
N LEU A 374 1.17 -26.58 11.49
CA LEU A 374 -0.26 -26.56 11.20
C LEU A 374 -0.60 -25.41 10.23
N THR A 375 -1.41 -25.71 9.21
CA THR A 375 -1.82 -24.77 8.16
C THR A 375 -3.33 -24.80 7.88
N VAL A 376 -3.80 -23.90 7.00
CA VAL A 376 -5.19 -23.89 6.50
C VAL A 376 -5.60 -25.22 5.86
N THR A 377 -4.69 -25.89 5.15
CA THR A 377 -4.92 -27.22 4.56
C THR A 377 -5.16 -28.26 5.65
N ASP A 378 -4.39 -28.20 6.73
CA ASP A 378 -4.54 -29.09 7.88
C ASP A 378 -5.91 -28.88 8.57
N ALA A 379 -6.39 -27.64 8.67
CA ALA A 379 -7.71 -27.35 9.23
C ALA A 379 -8.84 -27.94 8.36
N ASN A 380 -8.78 -27.79 7.04
CA ASN A 380 -9.77 -28.40 6.13
C ASN A 380 -9.73 -29.94 6.18
N LEU A 381 -8.54 -30.53 6.26
CA LEU A 381 -8.37 -31.97 6.47
C LEU A 381 -8.99 -32.43 7.79
N PHE A 382 -8.66 -31.75 8.89
CA PHE A 382 -9.14 -32.10 10.23
C PHE A 382 -10.66 -32.02 10.32
N LEU A 383 -11.28 -31.01 9.72
CA LEU A 383 -12.73 -30.79 9.72
C LEU A 383 -13.48 -31.70 8.76
N GLY A 384 -12.82 -32.64 8.07
CA GLY A 384 -13.45 -33.58 7.14
C GLY A 384 -13.89 -32.95 5.81
N ARG A 385 -13.37 -31.75 5.48
CA ARG A 385 -13.67 -31.01 4.26
C ARG A 385 -12.71 -31.34 3.11
N LEU A 386 -11.53 -31.88 3.44
CA LEU A 386 -10.55 -32.41 2.49
C LEU A 386 -10.34 -33.90 2.77
N LEU A 387 -10.41 -34.74 1.74
CA LEU A 387 -10.39 -36.20 1.87
C LEU A 387 -9.07 -36.80 1.33
N PRO A 388 -8.28 -37.50 2.16
CA PRO A 388 -7.00 -38.09 1.75
C PRO A 388 -7.09 -39.05 0.56
N GLU A 389 -8.13 -39.86 0.48
CA GLU A 389 -8.30 -40.92 -0.52
C GLU A 389 -8.52 -40.41 -1.95
N TYR A 390 -8.88 -39.13 -2.10
CA TYR A 390 -9.04 -38.47 -3.39
C TYR A 390 -7.92 -37.47 -3.69
N PHE A 391 -6.95 -37.34 -2.78
CA PHE A 391 -5.76 -36.53 -2.97
C PHE A 391 -4.65 -37.38 -3.61
N PRO A 392 -3.80 -36.84 -4.51
CA PRO A 392 -2.68 -37.60 -5.05
C PRO A 392 -1.78 -38.18 -3.95
N HIS A 393 -1.50 -39.48 -4.03
CA HIS A 393 -0.56 -40.18 -3.15
C HIS A 393 0.87 -39.85 -3.57
N ILE A 394 1.32 -38.62 -3.27
CA ILE A 394 2.65 -38.12 -3.66
C ILE A 394 3.46 -37.67 -2.43
N PHE A 395 3.08 -38.14 -1.24
CA PHE A 395 3.70 -37.75 0.03
C PHE A 395 4.52 -38.89 0.65
N GLY A 396 5.26 -38.55 1.70
CA GLY A 396 6.18 -39.45 2.37
C GLY A 396 7.48 -39.68 1.58
N PRO A 397 8.41 -40.49 2.11
CA PRO A 397 9.74 -40.66 1.52
C PRO A 397 9.76 -41.27 0.11
N ASN A 398 8.70 -41.97 -0.31
CA ASN A 398 8.63 -42.70 -1.57
C ASN A 398 7.56 -42.15 -2.55
N GLU A 399 6.93 -41.00 -2.25
CA GLU A 399 5.85 -40.40 -3.06
C GLU A 399 4.67 -41.35 -3.37
N ASP A 400 4.23 -42.12 -2.38
CA ASP A 400 3.16 -43.11 -2.51
C ASP A 400 2.15 -43.08 -1.36
N GLN A 401 2.31 -42.13 -0.42
CA GLN A 401 1.47 -42.04 0.77
C GLN A 401 0.40 -40.95 0.65
N PRO A 402 -0.78 -41.14 1.27
CA PRO A 402 -1.82 -40.11 1.37
C PRO A 402 -1.45 -39.06 2.43
N LEU A 403 -2.29 -38.01 2.51
CA LEU A 403 -2.23 -36.99 3.56
C LEU A 403 -2.24 -37.61 4.97
N ASP A 404 -1.51 -37.01 5.91
CA ASP A 404 -1.42 -37.47 7.30
C ASP A 404 -2.52 -36.89 8.18
N THR A 405 -3.55 -37.69 8.46
CA THR A 405 -4.67 -37.30 9.33
C THR A 405 -4.31 -37.41 10.82
N GLU A 406 -3.47 -38.37 11.20
CA GLU A 406 -3.16 -38.67 12.61
C GLU A 406 -2.31 -37.56 13.23
N THR A 407 -1.23 -37.15 12.56
CA THR A 407 -0.36 -36.08 13.05
C THR A 407 -1.09 -34.74 13.11
N THR A 408 -1.90 -34.44 12.10
CA THR A 408 -2.75 -33.23 12.08
C THR A 408 -3.73 -33.21 13.25
N ALA A 409 -4.44 -34.31 13.51
CA ALA A 409 -5.37 -34.39 14.64
C ALA A 409 -4.69 -34.22 16.00
N LYS A 410 -3.52 -34.83 16.18
CA LYS A 410 -2.71 -34.69 17.40
C LYS A 410 -2.34 -33.23 17.66
N LEU A 411 -1.81 -32.53 16.65
CA LEU A 411 -1.39 -31.13 16.81
C LEU A 411 -2.57 -30.18 17.05
N PHE A 412 -3.74 -30.43 16.44
CA PHE A 412 -4.94 -29.66 16.78
C PHE A 412 -5.39 -29.90 18.23
N SER A 413 -5.32 -31.14 18.72
CA SER A 413 -5.61 -31.42 20.13
C SER A 413 -4.66 -30.67 21.08
N GLU A 414 -3.36 -30.62 20.76
CA GLU A 414 -2.36 -29.86 21.55
C GLU A 414 -2.65 -28.35 21.51
N MET A 415 -2.98 -27.81 20.33
CA MET A 415 -3.38 -26.41 20.17
C MET A 415 -4.64 -26.09 20.99
N THR A 416 -5.66 -26.96 20.95
CA THR A 416 -6.90 -26.81 21.73
C THR A 416 -6.63 -26.83 23.23
N GLN A 417 -5.75 -27.71 23.71
CA GLN A 417 -5.37 -27.72 25.13
C GLN A 417 -4.75 -26.39 25.56
N ARG A 418 -3.89 -25.80 24.72
CA ARG A 418 -3.29 -24.49 24.98
C ARG A 418 -4.34 -23.38 25.00
N VAL A 419 -5.24 -23.35 24.01
CA VAL A 419 -6.34 -22.37 23.95
C VAL A 419 -7.25 -22.50 25.18
N ASN A 420 -7.62 -23.72 25.57
CA ASN A 420 -8.52 -23.96 26.69
C ASN A 420 -7.86 -23.71 28.06
N ALA A 421 -6.53 -23.85 28.18
CA ALA A 421 -5.84 -23.44 29.40
C ALA A 421 -6.07 -21.95 29.67
N GLU A 422 -5.82 -21.08 28.69
CA GLU A 422 -6.05 -19.64 28.81
C GLU A 422 -7.54 -19.31 29.03
N ARG A 423 -8.46 -20.03 28.36
CA ARG A 423 -9.91 -19.82 28.53
C ARG A 423 -10.40 -20.20 29.93
N ARG A 424 -9.90 -21.29 30.51
CA ARG A 424 -10.25 -21.70 31.88
C ARG A 424 -9.77 -20.68 32.91
N ASP A 425 -8.58 -20.12 32.73
CA ASP A 425 -8.08 -19.03 33.57
C ASP A 425 -8.98 -17.78 33.50
N MET A 426 -9.66 -17.56 32.38
CA MET A 426 -10.65 -16.50 32.17
C MET A 426 -12.10 -16.89 32.54
N GLY A 427 -12.33 -18.09 33.08
CA GLY A 427 -13.67 -18.59 33.42
C GLY A 427 -14.59 -18.82 32.20
N GLN A 428 -14.00 -19.09 31.03
CA GLN A 428 -14.72 -19.35 29.78
C GLN A 428 -14.84 -20.86 29.48
N PRO A 429 -15.87 -21.29 28.72
CA PRO A 429 -16.06 -22.68 28.34
C PRO A 429 -14.98 -23.14 27.36
N ASP A 430 -14.60 -24.40 27.50
CA ASP A 430 -13.64 -25.07 26.62
C ASP A 430 -14.18 -25.14 25.18
N TYR A 431 -13.30 -24.90 24.21
CA TYR A 431 -13.54 -25.25 22.82
C TYR A 431 -13.22 -26.72 22.55
N SER A 432 -13.98 -27.31 21.64
CA SER A 432 -13.60 -28.52 20.92
C SER A 432 -12.46 -28.24 19.93
N SER A 433 -11.79 -29.31 19.48
CA SER A 433 -10.76 -29.17 18.45
C SER A 433 -11.34 -28.73 17.10
N GLU A 434 -12.58 -29.12 16.81
CA GLU A 434 -13.33 -28.66 15.65
C GLU A 434 -13.58 -27.14 15.68
N GLU A 435 -13.98 -26.59 16.82
CA GLU A 435 -14.19 -25.14 16.97
C GLU A 435 -12.88 -24.36 16.79
N VAL A 436 -11.76 -24.87 17.33
CA VAL A 436 -10.43 -24.25 17.15
C VAL A 436 -10.03 -24.27 15.67
N ALA A 437 -10.14 -25.41 14.99
CA ALA A 437 -9.79 -25.52 13.57
C ALA A 437 -10.71 -24.65 12.68
N LEU A 438 -12.02 -24.63 12.95
CA LEU A 438 -12.97 -23.77 12.25
C LEU A 438 -12.69 -22.28 12.51
N GLY A 439 -12.28 -21.92 13.73
CA GLY A 439 -11.88 -20.56 14.10
C GLY A 439 -10.74 -20.04 13.24
N PHE A 440 -9.71 -20.86 13.01
CA PHE A 440 -8.63 -20.51 12.09
C PHE A 440 -9.13 -20.32 10.65
N LEU A 441 -10.02 -21.18 10.14
CA LEU A 441 -10.60 -20.99 8.80
C LEU A 441 -11.38 -19.68 8.70
N LYS A 442 -12.17 -19.31 9.72
CA LYS A 442 -12.90 -18.03 9.76
C LYS A 442 -11.97 -16.82 9.72
N VAL A 443 -10.84 -16.88 10.44
CA VAL A 443 -9.82 -15.82 10.40
C VAL A 443 -9.14 -15.75 9.01
N ALA A 444 -8.87 -16.90 8.38
CA ALA A 444 -8.34 -16.95 7.02
C ALA A 444 -9.32 -16.32 6.01
N ASP A 445 -10.60 -16.68 6.08
CA ASP A 445 -11.67 -16.18 5.20
C ASP A 445 -11.88 -14.66 5.37
N GLU A 446 -11.90 -14.16 6.60
CA GLU A 446 -12.01 -12.72 6.85
C GLU A 446 -10.78 -11.95 6.36
N SER A 447 -9.58 -12.56 6.46
CA SER A 447 -8.35 -11.99 5.91
C SER A 447 -8.38 -11.90 4.37
N MET A 448 -8.97 -12.88 3.69
CA MET A 448 -9.21 -12.87 2.24
C MET A 448 -10.33 -11.90 1.83
N ALA A 449 -11.35 -11.68 2.67
CA ALA A 449 -12.44 -10.75 2.40
C ALA A 449 -12.02 -9.27 2.47
N ARG A 450 -11.05 -8.93 3.34
CA ARG A 450 -10.53 -7.55 3.52
C ARG A 450 -10.08 -6.87 2.22
N PRO A 451 -9.17 -7.42 1.40
CA PRO A 451 -8.77 -6.81 0.13
C PRO A 451 -9.90 -6.77 -0.90
N ILE A 452 -10.85 -7.71 -0.89
CA ILE A 452 -12.00 -7.68 -1.81
C ILE A 452 -12.86 -6.45 -1.51
N ARG A 453 -13.09 -6.13 -0.23
CA ARG A 453 -13.78 -4.88 0.17
C ARG A 453 -12.97 -3.64 -0.21
N ASN A 454 -11.64 -3.70 -0.14
CA ASN A 454 -10.79 -2.60 -0.59
C ASN A 454 -10.90 -2.37 -2.10
N LEU A 455 -10.97 -3.45 -2.89
CA LEU A 455 -11.04 -3.39 -4.35
C LEU A 455 -12.41 -2.91 -4.86
N THR A 456 -13.47 -3.22 -4.12
CA THR A 456 -14.86 -2.86 -4.46
C THR A 456 -15.32 -1.60 -3.74
N GLN A 457 -15.54 -1.69 -2.43
CA GLN A 457 -16.22 -0.67 -1.64
C GLN A 457 -15.43 0.64 -1.54
N ALA A 458 -14.09 0.59 -1.56
CA ALA A 458 -13.25 1.80 -1.57
C ALA A 458 -13.30 2.57 -2.91
N ARG A 459 -13.98 2.01 -3.93
CA ARG A 459 -14.23 2.64 -5.23
C ARG A 459 -15.72 2.92 -5.46
N GLY A 460 -16.54 2.76 -4.42
CA GLY A 460 -17.98 3.01 -4.46
C GLY A 460 -18.82 1.82 -4.93
N PHE A 461 -18.25 0.61 -5.04
CA PHE A 461 -18.99 -0.59 -5.44
C PHE A 461 -19.46 -1.41 -4.24
N GLU A 462 -20.71 -1.88 -4.26
CA GLU A 462 -21.24 -2.79 -3.26
C GLU A 462 -20.80 -4.23 -3.56
N THR A 463 -20.26 -4.97 -2.58
CA THR A 463 -19.81 -6.36 -2.81
C THR A 463 -20.96 -7.30 -3.15
N ALA A 464 -22.12 -7.11 -2.52
CA ALA A 464 -23.31 -7.95 -2.70
C ALA A 464 -23.89 -7.90 -4.12
N SER A 465 -23.59 -6.85 -4.91
CA SER A 465 -24.01 -6.73 -6.31
C SER A 465 -23.09 -7.46 -7.30
N HIS A 466 -22.12 -8.24 -6.82
CA HIS A 466 -21.19 -9.01 -7.64
C HIS A 466 -21.49 -10.51 -7.59
N HIS A 467 -20.98 -11.26 -8.56
CA HIS A 467 -20.78 -12.71 -8.42
C HIS A 467 -19.32 -13.01 -8.05
N LEU A 468 -19.08 -14.08 -7.28
CA LEU A 468 -17.73 -14.51 -6.92
C LEU A 468 -17.28 -15.63 -7.87
N ALA A 469 -16.32 -15.37 -8.74
CA ALA A 469 -15.63 -16.40 -9.51
C ALA A 469 -14.47 -16.96 -8.68
N CYS A 470 -14.63 -18.18 -8.18
CA CYS A 470 -13.63 -18.82 -7.32
C CYS A 470 -12.81 -19.85 -8.09
N PHE A 471 -11.49 -19.76 -7.96
CA PHE A 471 -10.54 -20.61 -8.66
C PHE A 471 -9.25 -20.82 -7.86
N GLY A 472 -8.29 -21.54 -8.44
CA GLY A 472 -7.13 -22.05 -7.71
C GLY A 472 -7.43 -23.35 -6.96
N GLY A 473 -6.38 -24.09 -6.60
CA GLY A 473 -6.51 -25.44 -6.03
C GLY A 473 -7.19 -25.52 -4.66
N ALA A 474 -7.17 -24.42 -3.90
CA ALA A 474 -7.80 -24.34 -2.57
C ALA A 474 -9.08 -23.49 -2.56
N GLY A 475 -9.39 -22.74 -3.63
CA GLY A 475 -10.51 -21.79 -3.65
C GLY A 475 -11.87 -22.44 -3.40
N GLY A 476 -12.13 -23.60 -4.00
CA GLY A 476 -13.38 -24.35 -3.82
C GLY A 476 -13.70 -24.73 -2.38
N GLN A 477 -12.69 -24.79 -1.49
CA GLN A 477 -12.86 -25.13 -0.07
C GLN A 477 -13.39 -23.95 0.76
N HIS A 478 -13.19 -22.72 0.28
CA HIS A 478 -13.48 -21.46 0.99
C HIS A 478 -14.52 -20.58 0.28
N ALA A 479 -14.94 -20.97 -0.93
CA ALA A 479 -15.76 -20.12 -1.79
C ALA A 479 -17.07 -19.66 -1.14
N CYS A 480 -17.82 -20.58 -0.51
CA CYS A 480 -19.10 -20.24 0.13
C CYS A 480 -18.94 -19.34 1.35
N THR A 481 -17.91 -19.56 2.18
CA THR A 481 -17.71 -18.79 3.42
C THR A 481 -17.20 -17.38 3.12
N VAL A 482 -16.29 -17.23 2.15
CA VAL A 482 -15.84 -15.92 1.67
C VAL A 482 -16.99 -15.14 1.04
N ALA A 483 -17.78 -15.77 0.17
CA ALA A 483 -18.96 -15.15 -0.43
C ALA A 483 -19.97 -14.67 0.62
N ALA A 484 -20.27 -15.52 1.62
CA ALA A 484 -21.17 -15.15 2.72
C ALA A 484 -20.65 -13.94 3.52
N SER A 485 -19.35 -13.88 3.86
CA SER A 485 -18.74 -12.73 4.57
C SER A 485 -18.78 -11.42 3.76
N LEU A 486 -18.94 -11.51 2.43
CA LEU A 486 -19.03 -10.37 1.52
C LEU A 486 -20.48 -10.02 1.13
N GLY A 487 -21.47 -10.80 1.58
CA GLY A 487 -22.88 -10.66 1.18
C GLY A 487 -23.15 -11.08 -0.27
N ILE A 488 -22.25 -11.85 -0.89
CA ILE A 488 -22.39 -12.32 -2.28
C ILE A 488 -23.28 -13.57 -2.29
N SER A 489 -24.34 -13.53 -3.08
CA SER A 489 -25.34 -14.61 -3.16
C SER A 489 -24.97 -15.74 -4.13
N ARG A 490 -24.00 -15.53 -5.02
CA ARG A 490 -23.66 -16.47 -6.08
C ARG A 490 -22.16 -16.64 -6.29
N VAL A 491 -21.73 -17.90 -6.33
CA VAL A 491 -20.36 -18.32 -6.65
C VAL A 491 -20.34 -19.06 -7.99
N ILE A 492 -19.33 -18.80 -8.81
CA ILE A 492 -19.09 -19.46 -10.09
C ILE A 492 -17.74 -20.19 -9.99
N ILE A 493 -17.74 -21.49 -10.29
CA ILE A 493 -16.53 -22.32 -10.35
C ILE A 493 -16.47 -22.98 -11.72
N HIS A 494 -15.56 -22.52 -12.58
CA HIS A 494 -15.39 -23.09 -13.92
C HIS A 494 -14.79 -24.51 -13.86
N LYS A 495 -15.07 -25.38 -14.83
CA LYS A 495 -14.51 -26.76 -14.90
C LYS A 495 -12.98 -26.82 -14.89
N TYR A 496 -12.33 -25.73 -15.29
CA TYR A 496 -10.87 -25.57 -15.28
C TYR A 496 -10.38 -24.66 -14.15
N SER A 497 -11.18 -24.41 -13.11
CA SER A 497 -10.86 -23.45 -12.04
C SER A 497 -9.52 -23.73 -11.34
N SER A 498 -9.13 -25.00 -11.17
CA SER A 498 -7.85 -25.39 -10.57
C SER A 498 -6.60 -25.09 -11.42
N VAL A 499 -6.79 -24.81 -12.71
CA VAL A 499 -5.77 -24.50 -13.72
C VAL A 499 -6.17 -23.27 -14.54
N LEU A 500 -7.01 -22.40 -13.96
CA LEU A 500 -7.71 -21.35 -14.70
C LEU A 500 -6.74 -20.33 -15.28
N SER A 501 -5.62 -20.08 -14.61
CA SER A 501 -4.54 -19.22 -15.11
C SER A 501 -3.93 -19.77 -16.39
N ALA A 502 -3.66 -21.08 -16.46
CA ALA A 502 -3.20 -21.73 -17.70
C ALA A 502 -4.27 -21.68 -18.82
N TYR A 503 -5.56 -21.80 -18.48
CA TYR A 503 -6.63 -21.65 -19.46
C TYR A 503 -6.80 -20.19 -19.91
N GLY A 504 -6.65 -19.23 -19.01
CA GLY A 504 -6.70 -17.80 -19.29
C GLY A 504 -5.61 -17.37 -20.26
N LEU A 505 -4.41 -17.96 -20.20
CA LEU A 505 -3.38 -17.82 -21.24
C LEU A 505 -3.89 -18.23 -22.63
N ALA A 506 -4.66 -19.31 -22.72
CA ALA A 506 -5.24 -19.76 -23.99
C ALA A 506 -6.35 -18.84 -24.52
N LEU A 507 -7.04 -18.11 -23.63
CA LEU A 507 -8.09 -17.15 -23.97
C LEU A 507 -7.56 -15.74 -24.24
N ALA A 508 -6.38 -15.41 -23.71
CA ALA A 508 -5.81 -14.07 -23.79
C ALA A 508 -5.59 -13.59 -25.23
N GLU A 509 -5.81 -12.29 -25.41
CA GLU A 509 -5.60 -11.57 -26.66
C GLU A 509 -4.19 -10.99 -26.73
N VAL A 510 -3.70 -10.73 -27.93
CA VAL A 510 -2.37 -10.13 -28.13
C VAL A 510 -2.52 -8.62 -28.12
N VAL A 511 -1.72 -7.93 -27.33
CA VAL A 511 -1.88 -6.50 -27.07
C VAL A 511 -0.62 -5.71 -27.37
N LYS A 512 -0.82 -4.47 -27.81
CA LYS A 512 0.23 -3.46 -27.92
C LYS A 512 -0.24 -2.19 -27.25
N GLU A 513 0.49 -1.80 -26.22
CA GLU A 513 0.32 -0.56 -25.48
C GLU A 513 1.22 0.52 -26.09
N SER A 514 0.65 1.67 -26.41
CA SER A 514 1.36 2.89 -26.79
C SER A 514 0.91 4.02 -25.88
N GLN A 515 1.84 4.80 -25.33
CA GLN A 515 1.56 5.94 -24.45
C GLN A 515 2.48 7.11 -24.75
N GLU A 516 1.93 8.34 -24.73
CA GLU A 516 2.69 9.58 -24.92
C GLU A 516 2.31 10.62 -23.83
N PRO A 517 3.28 11.34 -23.24
CA PRO A 517 2.98 12.40 -22.28
C PRO A 517 2.40 13.63 -22.97
N VAL A 518 1.48 14.30 -22.27
CA VAL A 518 0.80 15.52 -22.72
C VAL A 518 0.72 16.50 -21.55
N SER A 519 0.64 17.79 -21.83
CA SER A 519 0.31 18.79 -20.80
C SER A 519 -0.64 19.79 -21.40
N ALA A 520 -1.94 19.50 -21.38
CA ALA A 520 -2.93 20.29 -22.10
C ALA A 520 -4.28 20.36 -21.39
N ASP A 521 -4.98 21.49 -21.54
CA ASP A 521 -6.40 21.59 -21.16
C ASP A 521 -7.26 20.80 -22.15
N TYR A 522 -8.19 19.98 -21.63
CA TYR A 522 -9.00 19.08 -22.44
C TYR A 522 -9.90 19.82 -23.43
N LEU A 523 -10.60 20.87 -22.98
CA LEU A 523 -11.60 21.57 -23.80
C LEU A 523 -10.97 22.26 -25.01
N SER A 524 -9.81 22.90 -24.81
CA SER A 524 -9.09 23.61 -25.86
C SER A 524 -8.27 22.71 -26.80
N SER A 525 -8.01 21.45 -26.42
CA SER A 525 -7.02 20.60 -27.11
C SER A 525 -7.61 19.37 -27.82
N GLN A 526 -8.94 19.24 -27.91
CA GLN A 526 -9.61 18.05 -28.44
C GLN A 526 -9.13 17.64 -29.85
N ALA A 527 -8.93 18.60 -30.77
CA ALA A 527 -8.48 18.31 -32.13
C ALA A 527 -7.05 17.75 -32.17
N SER A 528 -6.15 18.28 -31.34
CA SER A 528 -4.77 17.81 -31.21
C SER A 528 -4.71 16.40 -30.63
N LEU A 529 -5.49 16.14 -29.56
CA LEU A 529 -5.61 14.82 -28.95
C LEU A 529 -6.14 13.78 -29.94
N GLN A 530 -7.15 14.14 -30.74
CA GLN A 530 -7.72 13.25 -31.76
C GLN A 530 -6.70 12.89 -32.85
N LYS A 531 -5.88 13.84 -33.28
CA LYS A 531 -4.79 13.59 -34.23
C LYS A 531 -3.78 12.61 -33.65
N ARG A 532 -3.31 12.83 -32.41
CA ARG A 532 -2.39 11.92 -31.72
C ARG A 532 -2.95 10.50 -31.58
N PHE A 533 -4.22 10.34 -31.22
CA PHE A 533 -4.88 9.03 -31.22
C PHE A 533 -4.83 8.34 -32.59
N GLY A 534 -5.08 9.08 -33.68
CA GLY A 534 -5.02 8.55 -35.04
C GLY A 534 -3.61 8.08 -35.43
N ASP A 535 -2.60 8.90 -35.13
CA ASP A 535 -1.20 8.61 -35.40
C ASP A 535 -0.74 7.36 -34.62
N MET A 536 -1.05 7.29 -33.31
CA MET A 536 -0.72 6.14 -32.44
C MET A 536 -1.46 4.85 -32.85
N SER A 537 -2.75 4.94 -33.18
CA SER A 537 -3.55 3.77 -33.59
C SER A 537 -3.01 3.17 -34.89
N SER A 538 -2.68 4.01 -35.87
CA SER A 538 -2.14 3.59 -37.16
C SER A 538 -0.79 2.88 -37.01
N ALA A 539 0.12 3.45 -36.22
CA ALA A 539 1.42 2.85 -35.93
C ALA A 539 1.30 1.50 -35.18
N ALA A 540 0.31 1.37 -34.29
CA ALA A 540 0.05 0.13 -33.58
C ALA A 540 -0.53 -0.95 -34.50
N THR A 541 -1.44 -0.59 -35.41
CA THR A 541 -1.98 -1.52 -36.42
C THR A 541 -0.88 -2.07 -37.33
N SER A 542 0.00 -1.21 -37.87
CA SER A 542 1.10 -1.67 -38.72
C SER A 542 2.03 -2.64 -38.00
N ALA A 543 2.31 -2.42 -36.72
CA ALA A 543 3.10 -3.37 -35.94
C ALA A 543 2.40 -4.72 -35.68
N MET A 544 1.07 -4.73 -35.57
CA MET A 544 0.30 -5.98 -35.46
C MET A 544 0.26 -6.74 -36.79
N GLU A 545 0.25 -6.03 -37.93
CA GLU A 545 0.36 -6.64 -39.26
C GLU A 545 1.70 -7.36 -39.46
N GLU A 546 2.80 -6.77 -38.97
CA GLU A 546 4.13 -7.42 -38.96
C GLU A 546 4.16 -8.73 -38.14
N GLN A 547 3.26 -8.87 -37.16
CA GLN A 547 3.08 -10.10 -36.37
C GLN A 547 2.09 -11.09 -36.99
N GLY A 548 1.54 -10.79 -38.17
CA GLY A 548 0.66 -11.68 -38.93
C GLY A 548 -0.84 -11.55 -38.61
N PHE A 549 -1.27 -10.46 -37.97
CA PHE A 549 -2.69 -10.15 -37.78
C PHE A 549 -3.22 -9.30 -38.94
N ARG A 550 -4.47 -9.51 -39.33
CA ARG A 550 -5.14 -8.65 -40.32
C ARG A 550 -5.74 -7.41 -39.66
N PRO A 551 -5.84 -6.25 -40.34
CA PRO A 551 -6.43 -5.03 -39.78
C PRO A 551 -7.82 -5.22 -39.18
N GLU A 552 -8.65 -6.08 -39.77
CA GLU A 552 -10.02 -6.33 -39.28
C GLU A 552 -10.03 -7.13 -37.96
N GLN A 553 -8.89 -7.70 -37.56
CA GLN A 553 -8.70 -8.40 -36.29
C GLN A 553 -8.20 -7.47 -35.18
N VAL A 554 -7.88 -6.21 -35.49
CA VAL A 554 -7.29 -5.24 -34.56
C VAL A 554 -8.36 -4.23 -34.15
N ARG A 555 -8.57 -4.10 -32.84
CA ARG A 555 -9.40 -3.03 -32.23
C ARG A 555 -8.56 -2.15 -31.33
N HIS A 556 -8.99 -0.90 -31.12
CA HIS A 556 -8.28 0.07 -30.30
C HIS A 556 -9.14 0.57 -29.14
N GLU A 557 -8.61 0.48 -27.94
CA GLU A 557 -9.13 1.16 -26.75
C GLU A 557 -8.30 2.44 -26.55
N LYS A 558 -8.99 3.58 -26.44
CA LYS A 558 -8.38 4.91 -26.39
C LYS A 558 -8.63 5.54 -25.03
N TYR A 559 -7.57 6.01 -24.39
CA TYR A 559 -7.62 6.53 -23.03
C TYR A 559 -6.99 7.91 -22.96
N LEU A 560 -7.61 8.78 -22.15
CA LEU A 560 -7.00 10.03 -21.69
C LEU A 560 -6.78 9.96 -20.18
N ASN A 561 -5.58 10.29 -19.72
CA ASN A 561 -5.33 10.45 -18.29
C ASN A 561 -5.71 11.88 -17.88
N MET A 562 -6.83 12.03 -17.18
CA MET A 562 -7.49 13.31 -16.94
C MET A 562 -7.52 13.67 -15.46
N ARG A 563 -7.33 14.94 -15.12
CA ARG A 563 -7.44 15.46 -13.75
C ARG A 563 -7.95 16.89 -13.70
N TYR A 564 -8.47 17.30 -12.55
CA TYR A 564 -8.74 18.71 -12.30
C TYR A 564 -7.44 19.51 -12.13
N GLU A 565 -7.42 20.75 -12.59
CA GLU A 565 -6.32 21.69 -12.34
C GLU A 565 -6.05 21.86 -10.83
N GLY A 566 -4.78 21.84 -10.46
CA GLY A 566 -4.34 21.86 -9.06
C GLY A 566 -4.56 20.55 -8.28
N SER A 567 -5.19 19.53 -8.87
CA SER A 567 -5.21 18.17 -8.31
C SER A 567 -4.07 17.33 -8.90
N ASP A 568 -3.61 16.32 -8.15
CA ASP A 568 -2.77 15.21 -8.65
C ASP A 568 -3.53 13.89 -8.85
N THR A 569 -4.86 13.87 -8.66
CA THR A 569 -5.65 12.66 -8.98
C THR A 569 -5.93 12.65 -10.46
N SER A 570 -5.12 11.91 -11.21
CA SER A 570 -5.42 11.59 -12.60
C SER A 570 -6.23 10.28 -12.67
N LEU A 571 -7.32 10.33 -13.44
CA LEU A 571 -8.15 9.18 -13.75
C LEU A 571 -7.94 8.85 -15.22
N MET A 572 -7.58 7.59 -15.50
CA MET A 572 -7.50 7.12 -16.87
C MET A 572 -8.90 6.82 -17.40
N ILE A 573 -9.39 7.66 -18.31
CA ILE A 573 -10.74 7.62 -18.84
C ILE A 573 -10.73 6.93 -20.19
N LEU A 574 -11.40 5.77 -20.28
CA LEU A 574 -11.66 5.07 -21.52
C LEU A 574 -12.67 5.86 -22.36
N GLN A 575 -12.48 5.87 -23.68
CA GLN A 575 -13.46 6.42 -24.60
C GLN A 575 -14.80 5.65 -24.50
N PRO A 576 -15.94 6.32 -24.25
CA PRO A 576 -17.25 5.66 -24.29
C PRO A 576 -17.55 5.06 -25.68
N GLU A 577 -18.22 3.90 -25.74
CA GLU A 577 -18.46 3.16 -26.99
C GLU A 577 -19.23 3.98 -28.05
N ASP A 578 -20.25 4.73 -27.61
CA ASP A 578 -21.15 5.50 -28.49
C ASP A 578 -20.86 7.01 -28.49
N SER A 579 -19.79 7.47 -27.82
CA SER A 579 -19.52 8.90 -27.66
C SER A 579 -18.04 9.26 -27.68
N ARG A 580 -17.74 10.56 -27.72
CA ARG A 580 -16.39 11.09 -27.50
C ARG A 580 -16.34 12.00 -26.27
N ASP A 581 -17.30 11.86 -25.38
CA ASP A 581 -17.44 12.71 -24.20
C ASP A 581 -16.59 12.17 -23.03
N TYR A 582 -15.27 12.32 -23.15
CA TYR A 582 -14.35 11.98 -22.06
C TYR A 582 -14.60 12.82 -20.80
N LEU A 583 -15.09 14.06 -20.94
CA LEU A 583 -15.35 14.93 -19.79
C LEU A 583 -16.56 14.47 -18.98
N GLY A 584 -17.63 14.04 -19.66
CA GLY A 584 -18.79 13.42 -19.03
C GLY A 584 -18.41 12.16 -18.25
N GLU A 585 -17.65 11.26 -18.87
CA GLU A 585 -17.19 10.03 -18.21
C GLU A 585 -16.21 10.32 -17.06
N PHE A 586 -15.29 11.27 -17.24
CA PHE A 586 -14.41 11.74 -16.17
C PHE A 586 -15.22 12.21 -14.95
N ARG A 587 -16.23 13.07 -15.16
CA ARG A 587 -17.09 13.59 -14.09
C ARG A 587 -17.97 12.52 -13.45
N ALA A 588 -18.42 11.53 -14.22
CA ALA A 588 -19.19 10.40 -13.69
C ALA A 588 -18.32 9.51 -12.81
N ARG A 589 -17.14 9.13 -13.29
CA ARG A 589 -16.16 8.33 -12.54
C ARG A 589 -15.64 9.07 -11.31
N HIS A 590 -15.28 10.35 -11.44
CA HIS A 590 -14.83 11.18 -10.33
C HIS A 590 -15.91 11.26 -9.24
N ARG A 591 -17.19 11.49 -9.60
CA ARG A 591 -18.29 11.47 -8.63
C ARG A 591 -18.50 10.10 -8.00
N ARG A 592 -18.37 9.00 -8.73
CA ARG A 592 -18.49 7.65 -8.17
C ARG A 592 -17.39 7.34 -7.15
N GLU A 593 -16.15 7.68 -7.48
CA GLU A 593 -14.99 7.38 -6.62
C GLU A 593 -14.86 8.36 -5.43
N PHE A 594 -15.30 9.61 -5.58
CA PHE A 594 -15.05 10.69 -4.62
C PHE A 594 -16.30 11.35 -4.05
N ASN A 595 -17.49 11.05 -4.58
CA ASN A 595 -18.79 11.60 -4.19
C ASN A 595 -18.96 13.12 -4.41
N PHE A 596 -18.10 13.75 -5.22
CA PHE A 596 -18.23 15.15 -5.67
C PHE A 596 -17.59 15.37 -7.04
N ASN A 597 -17.77 16.55 -7.62
CA ASN A 597 -17.03 17.04 -8.80
C ASN A 597 -16.51 18.45 -8.49
N SER A 598 -15.44 18.87 -9.19
CA SER A 598 -14.93 20.24 -9.16
C SER A 598 -15.35 21.02 -10.40
N GLU A 599 -15.45 22.34 -10.27
CA GLU A 599 -15.68 23.28 -11.37
C GLU A 599 -14.37 23.74 -12.03
N ARG A 600 -13.21 23.29 -11.54
CA ARG A 600 -11.89 23.63 -12.11
C ARG A 600 -11.73 23.06 -13.53
N PRO A 601 -10.85 23.65 -14.37
CA PRO A 601 -10.48 23.07 -15.67
C PRO A 601 -9.98 21.63 -15.55
N VAL A 602 -10.13 20.84 -16.61
CA VAL A 602 -9.66 19.45 -16.65
C VAL A 602 -8.48 19.35 -17.60
N LEU A 603 -7.35 18.93 -17.05
CA LEU A 603 -6.08 18.75 -17.75
C LEU A 603 -5.89 17.28 -18.17
N VAL A 604 -5.16 17.09 -19.27
CA VAL A 604 -4.71 15.80 -19.79
C VAL A 604 -3.20 15.69 -19.61
N ASP A 605 -2.76 14.71 -18.84
CA ASP A 605 -1.33 14.47 -18.54
C ASP A 605 -0.68 13.46 -19.51
N ASP A 606 -1.47 12.57 -20.12
CA ASP A 606 -0.99 11.62 -21.13
C ASP A 606 -2.14 11.02 -21.95
N ILE A 607 -1.76 10.44 -23.08
CA ILE A 607 -2.64 9.73 -24.02
C ILE A 607 -2.17 8.27 -24.16
N ARG A 608 -3.10 7.32 -24.07
CA ARG A 608 -2.80 5.88 -24.18
C ARG A 608 -3.71 5.21 -25.22
N VAL A 609 -3.11 4.37 -26.06
CA VAL A 609 -3.81 3.50 -27.01
C VAL A 609 -3.43 2.06 -26.71
N ARG A 610 -4.42 1.25 -26.33
CA ARG A 610 -4.29 -0.20 -26.22
C ARG A 610 -4.86 -0.83 -27.47
N SER A 611 -4.00 -1.40 -28.30
CA SER A 611 -4.40 -2.10 -29.52
C SER A 611 -4.45 -3.59 -29.25
N ILE A 612 -5.56 -4.22 -29.62
CA ILE A 612 -5.90 -5.59 -29.22
C ILE A 612 -6.19 -6.39 -30.48
N ALA A 613 -5.46 -7.50 -30.65
CA ALA A 613 -5.60 -8.41 -31.76
C ALA A 613 -6.31 -9.69 -31.31
N ALA A 614 -7.52 -9.91 -31.82
CA ALA A 614 -8.36 -11.02 -31.41
C ALA A 614 -7.78 -12.37 -31.88
N SER A 615 -7.54 -13.27 -30.93
CA SER A 615 -7.25 -14.67 -31.20
C SER A 615 -8.54 -15.47 -30.99
N ASN A 616 -9.31 -15.70 -32.06
CA ASN A 616 -10.58 -16.47 -31.99
C ASN A 616 -10.29 -17.96 -31.69
N VAL A 617 -9.98 -18.29 -30.43
CA VAL A 617 -9.59 -19.64 -30.00
C VAL A 617 -10.82 -20.49 -29.66
N ARG A 618 -11.82 -19.95 -28.95
CA ARG A 618 -13.13 -20.59 -28.66
C ARG A 618 -14.12 -19.60 -28.07
N THR A 619 -15.41 -19.81 -28.33
CA THR A 619 -16.52 -19.07 -27.69
C THR A 619 -17.35 -20.06 -26.88
N GLU A 620 -17.43 -19.86 -25.56
CA GLU A 620 -18.30 -20.64 -24.66
C GLU A 620 -19.53 -19.81 -24.28
N LYS A 621 -20.63 -20.47 -23.89
CA LYS A 621 -21.80 -19.77 -23.33
C LYS A 621 -21.49 -19.35 -21.89
N SER A 622 -21.93 -18.15 -21.50
CA SER A 622 -21.80 -17.68 -20.11
C SER A 622 -22.51 -18.61 -19.12
N PRO A 623 -22.10 -18.66 -17.84
CA PRO A 623 -22.76 -19.44 -16.81
C PRO A 623 -24.25 -19.14 -16.67
N LEU A 624 -24.63 -17.86 -16.75
CA LEU A 624 -26.02 -17.43 -16.61
C LEU A 624 -26.87 -17.77 -17.83
N ALA A 625 -26.32 -17.68 -19.05
CA ALA A 625 -26.99 -18.17 -20.24
C ALA A 625 -27.25 -19.69 -20.15
N GLN A 626 -26.25 -20.47 -19.71
CA GLN A 626 -26.42 -21.90 -19.47
C GLN A 626 -27.51 -22.16 -18.43
N LEU A 627 -27.52 -21.43 -17.31
CA LEU A 627 -28.50 -21.58 -16.24
C LEU A 627 -29.94 -21.29 -16.71
N LYS A 628 -30.13 -20.32 -17.60
CA LYS A 628 -31.45 -19.96 -18.16
C LYS A 628 -31.99 -20.97 -19.18
N GLU A 629 -31.11 -21.62 -19.94
CA GLU A 629 -31.49 -22.54 -21.02
C GLU A 629 -31.84 -23.95 -20.52
N VAL A 630 -31.49 -24.30 -19.28
CA VAL A 630 -31.56 -25.67 -18.77
C VAL A 630 -32.63 -25.80 -17.68
N GLN A 631 -33.35 -26.93 -17.68
CA GLN A 631 -34.18 -27.31 -16.54
C GLN A 631 -33.36 -28.17 -15.58
N LEU A 632 -33.10 -27.63 -14.41
CA LEU A 632 -32.29 -28.30 -13.40
C LEU A 632 -33.10 -29.34 -12.63
N GLN A 633 -32.51 -30.52 -12.39
CA GLN A 633 -33.11 -31.59 -11.58
C GLN A 633 -32.25 -31.89 -10.34
N ASP A 634 -32.86 -32.32 -9.24
CA ASP A 634 -32.07 -32.70 -8.06
C ASP A 634 -31.31 -34.00 -8.31
N VAL A 635 -30.11 -34.11 -7.72
CA VAL A 635 -29.23 -35.26 -7.89
C VAL A 635 -29.94 -36.56 -7.51
N SER A 636 -30.00 -37.49 -8.46
CA SER A 636 -30.59 -38.81 -8.28
C SER A 636 -29.54 -39.91 -8.09
N SER A 637 -28.31 -39.67 -8.54
CA SER A 637 -27.17 -40.59 -8.37
C SER A 637 -26.77 -40.70 -6.90
N ALA A 638 -26.50 -41.93 -6.45
CA ALA A 638 -25.98 -42.17 -5.11
C ALA A 638 -24.60 -41.48 -4.93
N PRO A 639 -24.31 -40.92 -3.74
CA PRO A 639 -23.01 -40.35 -3.47
C PRO A 639 -21.92 -41.43 -3.49
N ALA A 640 -20.70 -41.06 -3.88
CA ALA A 640 -19.55 -41.95 -3.88
C ALA A 640 -19.12 -42.37 -2.46
N GLY A 641 -19.48 -41.57 -1.46
CA GLY A 641 -19.28 -41.85 -0.05
C GLY A 641 -19.96 -40.80 0.84
N VAL A 642 -19.76 -40.92 2.15
CA VAL A 642 -20.22 -39.94 3.13
C VAL A 642 -19.05 -39.63 4.06
N THR A 643 -18.74 -38.36 4.24
CA THR A 643 -17.76 -37.89 5.22
C THR A 643 -18.45 -37.21 6.40
N LYS A 644 -17.80 -37.23 7.57
CA LYS A 644 -18.23 -36.49 8.76
C LYS A 644 -17.54 -35.13 8.76
N ALA A 645 -18.15 -34.14 8.12
CA ALA A 645 -17.61 -32.80 8.02
C ALA A 645 -18.21 -31.85 9.07
N TYR A 646 -17.42 -30.88 9.53
CA TYR A 646 -17.85 -29.85 10.48
C TYR A 646 -18.07 -28.51 9.78
N PHE A 647 -19.23 -27.89 10.02
CA PHE A 647 -19.66 -26.62 9.43
C PHE A 647 -20.01 -25.60 10.49
N ASP A 648 -20.02 -24.32 10.09
CA ASP A 648 -20.41 -23.25 11.00
C ASP A 648 -21.87 -23.39 11.46
N GLY A 649 -22.14 -23.02 12.70
CA GLY A 649 -23.45 -23.16 13.35
C GLY A 649 -23.86 -24.60 13.70
N GLN A 650 -22.97 -25.59 13.54
CA GLN A 650 -23.23 -26.99 13.91
C GLN A 650 -22.53 -27.37 15.21
N SER A 651 -23.22 -28.09 16.10
CA SER A 651 -22.64 -28.54 17.38
C SER A 651 -21.76 -29.80 17.24
N SER A 652 -21.83 -30.49 16.10
CA SER A 652 -21.07 -31.71 15.83
C SER A 652 -20.85 -31.90 14.34
N ARG A 653 -19.97 -32.84 13.97
CA ARG A 653 -19.79 -33.23 12.57
C ARG A 653 -21.07 -33.84 12.01
N ILE A 654 -21.46 -33.43 10.81
CA ILE A 654 -22.67 -33.89 10.13
C ILE A 654 -22.33 -34.79 8.94
N ASP A 655 -23.23 -35.72 8.63
CA ASP A 655 -23.10 -36.56 7.44
C ASP A 655 -23.17 -35.72 6.18
N THR A 656 -22.08 -35.74 5.43
CA THR A 656 -21.88 -34.90 4.25
C THR A 656 -21.63 -35.80 3.05
N PRO A 657 -22.60 -35.91 2.11
CA PRO A 657 -22.45 -36.70 0.90
C PRO A 657 -21.26 -36.21 0.06
N VAL A 658 -20.51 -37.18 -0.47
CA VAL A 658 -19.35 -36.95 -1.36
C VAL A 658 -19.74 -37.33 -2.78
N TYR A 659 -19.63 -36.39 -3.71
CA TYR A 659 -19.91 -36.60 -5.13
C TYR A 659 -18.64 -36.44 -5.96
N LEU A 660 -18.43 -37.31 -6.94
CA LEU A 660 -17.38 -37.15 -7.94
C LEU A 660 -17.95 -36.36 -9.11
N LEU A 661 -17.35 -35.22 -9.44
CA LEU A 661 -17.87 -34.32 -10.48
C LEU A 661 -18.03 -35.02 -11.83
N GLY A 662 -17.09 -35.91 -12.19
CA GLY A 662 -17.15 -36.68 -13.44
C GLY A 662 -18.28 -37.72 -13.51
N ASN A 663 -18.91 -38.06 -12.39
CA ASN A 663 -20.03 -39.00 -12.31
C ASN A 663 -21.39 -38.30 -12.19
N LEU A 664 -21.41 -36.98 -11.96
CA LEU A 664 -22.65 -36.21 -11.89
C LEU A 664 -23.17 -35.95 -13.30
N GLU A 665 -24.48 -36.13 -13.50
CA GLU A 665 -25.13 -35.71 -14.73
C GLU A 665 -25.15 -34.18 -14.81
N LYS A 666 -24.99 -33.66 -16.02
CA LYS A 666 -25.11 -32.22 -16.26
C LYS A 666 -26.54 -31.77 -15.99
N HIS A 667 -26.69 -30.49 -15.65
CA HIS A 667 -27.97 -29.86 -15.30
C HIS A 667 -28.58 -30.41 -14.00
N THR A 668 -27.74 -30.86 -13.09
CA THR A 668 -28.14 -31.43 -11.79
C THR A 668 -27.90 -30.44 -10.65
N ARG A 669 -28.74 -30.47 -9.61
CA ARG A 669 -28.59 -29.70 -8.36
C ARG A 669 -28.13 -30.60 -7.23
N VAL A 670 -27.09 -30.16 -6.54
CA VAL A 670 -26.58 -30.78 -5.32
C VAL A 670 -26.84 -29.81 -4.17
N HIS A 671 -27.68 -30.21 -3.21
CA HIS A 671 -27.98 -29.41 -2.02
C HIS A 671 -26.87 -29.60 -0.98
N GLY A 672 -26.45 -28.52 -0.34
CA GLY A 672 -25.53 -28.59 0.79
C GLY A 672 -26.21 -29.18 2.04
N PRO A 673 -25.43 -29.70 3.02
CA PRO A 673 -23.98 -29.83 2.99
C PRO A 673 -23.53 -30.92 2.01
N ALA A 674 -22.52 -30.63 1.17
CA ALA A 674 -21.94 -31.61 0.26
C ALA A 674 -20.47 -31.32 -0.03
N VAL A 675 -19.71 -32.36 -0.38
CA VAL A 675 -18.35 -32.25 -0.91
C VAL A 675 -18.35 -32.76 -2.35
N ILE A 676 -17.98 -31.89 -3.30
CA ILE A 676 -17.85 -32.25 -4.70
C ILE A 676 -16.37 -32.33 -5.03
N ILE A 677 -15.92 -33.49 -5.50
CA ILE A 677 -14.52 -33.79 -5.79
C ILE A 677 -14.32 -33.80 -7.29
N ASP A 678 -13.42 -32.96 -7.75
CA ASP A 678 -12.88 -32.99 -9.10
C ASP A 678 -11.46 -33.59 -9.06
N LYS A 679 -10.91 -33.95 -10.22
CA LYS A 679 -9.55 -34.50 -10.34
C LYS A 679 -8.46 -33.59 -9.78
N THR A 680 -8.75 -32.30 -9.62
CA THR A 680 -7.74 -31.27 -9.35
C THR A 680 -8.09 -30.32 -8.21
N GLN A 681 -9.27 -30.48 -7.59
CA GLN A 681 -9.75 -29.60 -6.51
C GLN A 681 -10.87 -30.26 -5.69
N THR A 682 -11.14 -29.68 -4.53
CA THR A 682 -12.27 -30.04 -3.66
C THR A 682 -13.18 -28.83 -3.48
N ILE A 683 -14.48 -29.00 -3.73
CA ILE A 683 -15.50 -27.96 -3.64
C ILE A 683 -16.41 -28.28 -2.46
N VAL A 684 -16.47 -27.36 -1.50
CA VAL A 684 -17.28 -27.51 -0.28
C VAL A 684 -18.56 -26.70 -0.43
N VAL A 685 -19.70 -27.40 -0.52
CA VAL A 685 -21.02 -26.76 -0.61
C VAL A 685 -21.59 -26.63 0.81
N ALA A 686 -21.68 -25.39 1.31
CA ALA A 686 -22.18 -25.10 2.64
C ALA A 686 -23.65 -25.55 2.84
N PRO A 687 -24.10 -25.84 4.08
CA PRO A 687 -25.46 -26.31 4.37
C PRO A 687 -26.59 -25.44 3.80
N ASN A 688 -26.39 -24.13 3.69
CA ASN A 688 -27.37 -23.17 3.16
C ASN A 688 -27.20 -22.88 1.66
N ALA A 689 -26.41 -23.68 0.94
CA ALA A 689 -26.10 -23.45 -0.47
C ALA A 689 -26.61 -24.59 -1.37
N VAL A 690 -26.79 -24.29 -2.66
CA VAL A 690 -27.18 -25.25 -3.69
C VAL A 690 -26.21 -25.11 -4.87
N ALA A 691 -25.53 -26.19 -5.24
CA ALA A 691 -24.62 -26.24 -6.37
C ALA A 691 -25.35 -26.76 -7.62
N ASN A 692 -25.42 -25.93 -8.67
CA ASN A 692 -25.99 -26.27 -9.96
C ASN A 692 -24.86 -26.67 -10.92
N ILE A 693 -24.84 -27.92 -11.36
CA ILE A 693 -23.83 -28.47 -12.26
C ILE A 693 -24.23 -28.17 -13.71
N LEU A 694 -23.47 -27.34 -14.41
CA LEU A 694 -23.72 -26.95 -15.80
C LEU A 694 -22.73 -27.61 -16.77
N GLU A 695 -22.73 -27.19 -18.04
CA GLU A 695 -21.87 -27.78 -19.09
C GLU A 695 -20.40 -27.44 -18.86
N THR A 696 -20.11 -26.19 -18.48
CA THR A 696 -18.73 -25.71 -18.31
C THR A 696 -18.40 -25.19 -16.91
N CYS A 697 -19.37 -25.09 -16.01
CA CYS A 697 -19.16 -24.54 -14.67
C CYS A 697 -20.13 -25.11 -13.64
N ILE A 698 -19.85 -24.83 -12.38
CA ILE A 698 -20.73 -25.03 -11.23
C ILE A 698 -21.14 -23.64 -10.75
N VAL A 699 -22.44 -23.41 -10.62
CA VAL A 699 -23.00 -22.19 -10.04
C VAL A 699 -23.57 -22.53 -8.69
N ILE A 700 -22.99 -21.98 -7.62
CA ILE A 700 -23.46 -22.19 -6.25
C ILE A 700 -24.27 -20.97 -5.83
N ASP A 701 -25.57 -21.18 -5.59
CA ASP A 701 -26.45 -20.16 -5.01
C ASP A 701 -26.47 -20.33 -3.49
N ILE A 702 -26.13 -19.26 -2.76
CA ILE A 702 -26.13 -19.21 -1.30
C ILE A 702 -27.44 -18.58 -0.86
N LYS A 703 -28.24 -19.31 -0.09
CA LYS A 703 -29.47 -18.75 0.49
C LYS A 703 -29.09 -17.78 1.58
N GLU A 704 -29.73 -16.60 1.59
CA GLU A 704 -29.67 -15.68 2.73
C GLU A 704 -30.01 -16.47 4.00
N ALA A 705 -29.11 -16.41 4.98
CA ALA A 705 -29.48 -16.83 6.31
C ALA A 705 -30.61 -15.89 6.74
N ASN A 706 -31.78 -16.44 7.08
CA ASN A 706 -32.85 -15.62 7.66
C ASN A 706 -32.22 -14.84 8.82
N ALA A 707 -32.33 -13.51 8.80
CA ALA A 707 -31.87 -12.61 9.86
C ALA A 707 -32.58 -12.83 11.22
N SER A 708 -33.27 -13.97 11.38
CA SER A 708 -34.14 -14.31 12.50
C SER A 708 -33.50 -15.16 13.59
N SER A 709 -32.19 -15.47 13.51
CA SER A 709 -31.44 -16.00 14.66
C SER A 709 -30.35 -15.02 15.10
N ILE A 710 -30.77 -13.83 15.52
CA ILE A 710 -29.98 -13.06 16.50
C ILE A 710 -30.02 -13.92 17.77
N GLU A 711 -29.07 -14.84 17.92
CA GLU A 711 -28.83 -15.47 19.20
C GLU A 711 -28.65 -14.35 20.23
N SER A 712 -29.36 -14.46 21.35
CA SER A 712 -29.18 -13.60 22.50
C SER A 712 -27.68 -13.48 22.77
N PRO A 713 -27.12 -12.26 22.94
CA PRO A 713 -25.70 -12.10 23.12
C PRO A 713 -25.25 -12.95 24.31
N SER A 714 -24.51 -14.03 24.04
CA SER A 714 -23.77 -14.77 25.05
C SER A 714 -23.01 -13.74 25.89
N SER A 715 -22.98 -13.89 27.21
CA SER A 715 -22.26 -12.95 28.08
C SER A 715 -20.74 -13.02 27.86
N GLN A 716 -20.22 -14.10 27.30
CA GLN A 716 -18.78 -14.38 27.17
C GLN A 716 -18.21 -13.89 25.83
N ILE A 717 -16.94 -13.47 25.83
CA ILE A 717 -16.22 -13.02 24.63
C ILE A 717 -15.75 -14.25 23.86
N ASP A 718 -16.08 -14.33 22.58
CA ASP A 718 -15.57 -15.34 21.66
C ASP A 718 -14.29 -14.79 20.98
N PRO A 719 -13.10 -15.37 21.23
CA PRO A 719 -11.82 -14.99 20.60
C PRO A 719 -11.83 -14.97 19.07
N ILE A 720 -12.65 -15.81 18.42
CA ILE A 720 -12.77 -15.84 16.97
C ILE A 720 -13.47 -14.57 16.50
N ARG A 721 -14.65 -14.28 17.08
CA ARG A 721 -15.38 -13.03 16.81
C ARG A 721 -14.56 -11.80 17.18
N LEU A 722 -13.77 -11.86 18.25
CA LEU A 722 -12.87 -10.80 18.67
C LEU A 722 -11.84 -10.44 17.58
N SER A 723 -11.23 -11.47 16.97
CA SER A 723 -10.29 -11.31 15.86
C SER A 723 -10.97 -10.71 14.62
N ILE A 724 -12.19 -11.17 14.30
CA ILE A 724 -13.00 -10.65 13.19
C ILE A 724 -13.32 -9.16 13.39
N PHE A 725 -13.83 -8.76 14.56
CA PHE A 725 -14.14 -7.36 14.87
C PHE A 725 -12.88 -6.48 14.84
N GLY A 726 -11.73 -7.00 15.30
CA GLY A 726 -10.43 -6.32 15.19
C GLY A 726 -10.09 -5.97 13.74
N HIS A 727 -10.20 -6.94 12.83
CA HIS A 727 -9.97 -6.72 11.39
C HIS A 727 -11.00 -5.77 10.78
N ARG A 728 -12.28 -5.85 11.19
CA ARG A 728 -13.34 -4.96 10.68
C ARG A 728 -13.12 -3.50 11.08
N PHE A 729 -12.85 -3.20 12.35
CA PHE A 729 -12.61 -1.82 12.79
C PHE A 729 -11.36 -1.21 12.13
N MET A 730 -10.29 -2.00 11.98
CA MET A 730 -9.09 -1.58 11.26
C MET A 730 -9.39 -1.27 9.80
N SER A 731 -10.13 -2.16 9.11
CA SER A 731 -10.53 -1.96 7.71
C SER A 731 -11.36 -0.68 7.52
N ILE A 732 -12.24 -0.34 8.46
CA ILE A 732 -13.00 0.92 8.40
C ILE A 732 -12.05 2.13 8.46
N ALA A 733 -11.12 2.17 9.41
CA ALA A 733 -10.17 3.27 9.53
C ALA A 733 -9.28 3.40 8.29
N GLU A 734 -8.81 2.28 7.72
CA GLU A 734 -8.06 2.27 6.44
C GLU A 734 -8.90 2.79 5.28
N GLN A 735 -10.18 2.40 5.18
CA GLN A 735 -11.08 2.87 4.13
C GLN A 735 -11.31 4.38 4.23
N MET A 736 -11.49 4.92 5.44
CA MET A 736 -11.54 6.36 5.67
C MET A 736 -10.25 7.05 5.19
N GLY A 737 -9.09 6.48 5.53
CA GLY A 737 -7.79 7.03 5.12
C GLY A 737 -7.60 7.04 3.60
N ARG A 738 -7.98 5.97 2.91
CA ARG A 738 -7.95 5.92 1.43
C ARG A 738 -8.91 6.93 0.81
N THR A 739 -10.10 7.12 1.37
CA THR A 739 -11.03 8.17 0.91
C THR A 739 -10.37 9.54 1.06
N LEU A 740 -9.83 9.89 2.23
CA LEU A 740 -9.17 11.18 2.47
C LEU A 740 -8.00 11.42 1.50
N GLN A 741 -7.12 10.42 1.33
CA GLN A 741 -5.97 10.51 0.43
C GLN A 741 -6.40 10.83 -1.01
N LYS A 742 -7.45 10.18 -1.52
CA LYS A 742 -7.84 10.34 -2.91
C LYS A 742 -8.65 11.63 -3.18
N THR A 743 -9.43 12.09 -2.20
CA THR A 743 -10.28 13.28 -2.33
C THR A 743 -9.54 14.59 -2.04
N SER A 744 -8.49 14.55 -1.22
CA SER A 744 -7.67 15.73 -0.93
C SER A 744 -6.94 16.26 -2.18
N VAL A 745 -6.76 17.58 -2.21
CA VAL A 745 -6.02 18.30 -3.25
C VAL A 745 -4.61 18.69 -2.79
N SER A 746 -4.37 18.79 -1.49
CA SER A 746 -3.06 19.24 -0.98
C SER A 746 -1.99 18.16 -1.10
N THR A 747 -0.77 18.58 -1.47
CA THR A 747 0.41 17.72 -1.53
C THR A 747 0.64 16.98 -0.21
N ASN A 748 0.39 17.64 0.93
CA ASN A 748 0.67 17.11 2.26
C ASN A 748 -0.19 15.88 2.59
N ILE A 749 -1.51 15.96 2.39
CA ILE A 749 -2.40 14.84 2.69
C ILE A 749 -2.28 13.77 1.60
N LYS A 750 -2.33 14.16 0.33
CA LYS A 750 -2.44 13.22 -0.79
C LYS A 750 -1.15 12.50 -1.15
N GLU A 751 -0.06 13.23 -1.33
CA GLU A 751 1.21 12.68 -1.78
C GLU A 751 2.08 12.27 -0.60
N ARG A 752 2.13 13.11 0.45
CA ARG A 752 2.99 12.86 1.61
C ARG A 752 2.36 11.99 2.68
N LEU A 753 1.04 11.75 2.61
CA LEU A 753 0.29 10.95 3.58
C LEU A 753 0.35 11.53 5.00
N ASP A 754 0.40 12.86 5.12
CA ASP A 754 0.43 13.55 6.40
C ASP A 754 -0.99 13.72 6.97
N PHE A 755 -1.63 12.59 7.27
CA PHE A 755 -2.97 12.51 7.84
C PHE A 755 -3.15 11.23 8.64
N SER A 756 -4.22 11.11 9.43
CA SER A 756 -4.65 9.84 10.04
C SER A 756 -6.16 9.81 10.23
N CYS A 757 -6.74 8.62 10.12
CA CYS A 757 -8.17 8.38 10.33
C CYS A 757 -8.33 7.32 11.44
N ALA A 758 -9.32 7.52 12.31
CA ALA A 758 -9.50 6.67 13.48
C ALA A 758 -10.97 6.57 13.93
N LEU A 759 -11.25 5.48 14.64
CA LEU A 759 -12.51 5.17 15.31
C LEU A 759 -12.34 5.33 16.82
N PHE A 760 -13.37 5.85 17.48
CA PHE A 760 -13.37 6.09 18.91
C PHE A 760 -14.66 5.58 19.56
N SER A 761 -14.54 5.12 20.80
CA SER A 761 -15.66 4.67 21.64
C SER A 761 -16.58 5.86 22.03
N PRO A 762 -17.77 5.61 22.62
CA PRO A 762 -18.70 6.67 23.04
C PRO A 762 -18.09 7.74 23.95
N ASP A 763 -17.09 7.37 24.76
CA ASP A 763 -16.35 8.25 25.66
C ASP A 763 -15.14 8.92 24.98
N GLY A 764 -14.89 8.66 23.69
CA GLY A 764 -13.78 9.21 22.91
C GLY A 764 -12.44 8.46 23.05
N GLY A 765 -12.42 7.26 23.64
CA GLY A 765 -11.23 6.41 23.67
C GLY A 765 -10.90 5.83 22.29
N LEU A 766 -9.61 5.74 21.93
CA LEU A 766 -9.18 5.16 20.65
C LEU A 766 -9.56 3.68 20.54
N VAL A 767 -10.20 3.29 19.43
CA VAL A 767 -10.62 1.90 19.12
C VAL A 767 -9.74 1.28 18.04
N ALA A 768 -9.59 1.98 16.91
CA ALA A 768 -8.78 1.54 15.77
C ALA A 768 -8.33 2.76 14.95
N ASN A 769 -7.23 2.62 14.22
CA ASN A 769 -6.68 3.71 13.40
C ASN A 769 -5.94 3.20 12.17
N ALA A 770 -5.94 4.00 11.10
CA ALA A 770 -5.06 3.78 9.95
C ALA A 770 -3.66 4.33 10.28
N PRO A 771 -2.62 3.48 10.36
CA PRO A 771 -1.29 3.89 10.82
C PRO A 771 -0.50 4.59 9.70
N HIS A 772 -0.65 5.92 9.60
CA HIS A 772 0.14 6.74 8.66
C HIS A 772 1.19 7.59 9.38
N VAL A 773 0.79 8.34 10.42
CA VAL A 773 1.68 9.23 11.18
C VAL A 773 1.60 8.89 12.67
N PRO A 774 2.68 8.37 13.30
CA PRO A 774 2.61 7.87 14.68
C PRO A 774 2.20 8.88 15.75
N VAL A 775 2.51 10.17 15.55
CA VAL A 775 2.13 11.21 16.51
C VAL A 775 0.62 11.46 16.57
N HIS A 776 -0.14 11.13 15.53
CA HIS A 776 -1.61 11.24 15.53
C HIS A 776 -2.28 10.18 16.40
N LEU A 777 -1.63 9.02 16.54
CA LEU A 777 -2.28 7.82 17.05
C LEU A 777 -2.81 8.02 18.48
N GLY A 778 -1.94 8.46 19.40
CA GLY A 778 -2.33 8.71 20.79
C GLY A 778 -2.98 10.07 21.03
N SER A 779 -2.78 11.05 20.14
CA SER A 779 -3.18 12.44 20.38
C SER A 779 -4.62 12.72 19.95
N MET A 780 -5.12 12.07 18.90
CA MET A 780 -6.50 12.29 18.42
C MET A 780 -7.56 11.93 19.48
N GLN A 781 -7.31 10.95 20.36
CA GLN A 781 -8.25 10.61 21.42
C GLN A 781 -8.48 11.77 22.41
N PHE A 782 -7.47 12.62 22.64
CA PHE A 782 -7.61 13.81 23.46
C PHE A 782 -8.53 14.83 22.81
N ALA A 783 -8.42 14.99 21.48
CA ALA A 783 -9.29 15.88 20.73
C ALA A 783 -10.74 15.41 20.77
N VAL A 784 -10.98 14.11 20.52
CA VAL A 784 -12.32 13.54 20.58
C VAL A 784 -12.92 13.61 21.98
N ARG A 785 -12.15 13.27 23.03
CA ARG A 785 -12.60 13.39 24.43
C ARG A 785 -12.96 14.82 24.81
N PHE A 786 -12.12 15.78 24.45
CA PHE A 786 -12.38 17.19 24.72
C PHE A 786 -13.66 17.65 24.02
N GLN A 787 -13.82 17.35 22.72
CA GLN A 787 -15.03 17.71 21.98
C GLN A 787 -16.27 17.00 22.54
N HIS A 788 -16.17 15.72 22.91
CA HIS A 788 -17.26 14.98 23.54
C HIS A 788 -17.76 15.67 24.81
N GLN A 789 -16.85 16.11 25.69
CA GLN A 789 -17.22 16.82 26.91
C GLN A 789 -17.79 18.21 26.62
N LYS A 790 -17.14 18.98 25.74
CA LYS A 790 -17.58 20.34 25.35
C LYS A 790 -19.00 20.36 24.77
N TRP A 791 -19.34 19.35 23.96
CA TRP A 791 -20.61 19.29 23.23
C TRP A 791 -21.62 18.29 23.81
N LYS A 792 -21.40 17.77 25.02
CA LYS A 792 -22.25 16.75 25.63
C LYS A 792 -23.71 17.18 25.66
N GLY A 793 -24.58 16.38 25.02
CA GLY A 793 -26.03 16.64 24.91
C GLY A 793 -26.44 17.66 23.84
N ASN A 794 -25.50 18.26 23.11
CA ASN A 794 -25.75 19.33 22.14
C ASN A 794 -25.46 18.96 20.67
N LEU A 795 -25.06 17.72 20.41
CA LEU A 795 -24.81 17.19 19.07
C LEU A 795 -26.04 16.48 18.51
N LYS A 796 -26.26 16.61 17.20
CA LYS A 796 -27.30 15.91 16.45
C LYS A 796 -26.67 15.16 15.27
N ASP A 797 -27.42 14.22 14.70
CA ASP A 797 -27.02 13.56 13.46
C ASP A 797 -26.83 14.60 12.35
N GLY A 798 -25.77 14.43 11.55
CA GLY A 798 -25.34 15.39 10.53
C GLY A 798 -24.49 16.57 11.02
N ASP A 799 -24.21 16.71 12.31
CA ASP A 799 -23.23 17.69 12.80
C ASP A 799 -21.79 17.18 12.61
N VAL A 800 -20.87 18.07 12.22
CA VAL A 800 -19.43 17.78 12.12
C VAL A 800 -18.62 18.85 12.82
N LEU A 801 -17.68 18.43 13.65
CA LEU A 801 -16.83 19.30 14.46
C LEU A 801 -15.45 19.49 13.84
N VAL A 802 -14.83 20.64 14.12
CA VAL A 802 -13.46 20.98 13.70
C VAL A 802 -12.66 21.55 14.87
N THR A 803 -11.40 21.12 15.03
CA THR A 803 -10.48 21.59 16.07
C THR A 803 -9.02 21.34 15.72
N ASN A 804 -8.11 22.21 16.17
CA ASN A 804 -6.66 22.03 16.11
C ASN A 804 -5.91 22.63 17.32
N HIS A 805 -6.63 23.26 18.26
CA HIS A 805 -5.98 23.93 19.39
C HIS A 805 -5.28 22.91 20.31
N PRO A 806 -4.05 23.20 20.80
CA PRO A 806 -3.30 22.28 21.66
C PRO A 806 -4.02 21.85 22.94
N SER A 807 -4.67 22.80 23.61
CA SER A 807 -5.48 22.53 24.82
C SER A 807 -6.72 21.66 24.56
N SER A 808 -7.15 21.52 23.30
CA SER A 808 -8.25 20.66 22.89
C SER A 808 -7.75 19.45 22.10
N GLY A 809 -6.53 18.97 22.37
CA GLY A 809 -5.96 17.74 21.82
C GLY A 809 -5.28 17.88 20.45
N GLY A 810 -5.06 19.10 19.96
CA GLY A 810 -4.21 19.37 18.80
C GLY A 810 -2.73 19.04 19.06
N THR A 811 -2.03 18.55 18.03
CA THR A 811 -0.58 18.27 18.06
C THR A 811 0.23 19.53 17.79
N HIS A 812 -0.17 20.28 16.78
CA HIS A 812 0.22 21.65 16.44
C HIS A 812 -0.88 22.26 15.59
N LEU A 813 -0.84 23.57 15.30
CA LEU A 813 -1.95 24.23 14.61
C LEU A 813 -2.19 23.72 13.17
N PRO A 814 -1.18 23.41 12.33
CA PRO A 814 -1.43 22.92 10.98
C PRO A 814 -2.21 21.60 10.89
N ASP A 815 -2.22 20.79 11.97
CA ASP A 815 -2.97 19.54 12.03
C ASP A 815 -4.43 19.78 12.45
N ILE A 816 -5.32 19.95 11.46
CA ILE A 816 -6.75 20.14 11.72
C ILE A 816 -7.44 18.79 11.87
N THR A 817 -8.19 18.62 12.97
CA THR A 817 -8.97 17.42 13.28
C THR A 817 -10.45 17.67 13.01
N VAL A 818 -11.05 16.86 12.15
CA VAL A 818 -12.48 16.82 11.86
C VAL A 818 -13.09 15.61 12.53
N ILE A 819 -14.11 15.81 13.37
CA ILE A 819 -14.70 14.79 14.24
C ILE A 819 -16.21 14.71 13.97
N THR A 820 -16.73 13.50 13.77
CA THR A 820 -18.16 13.30 13.52
C THR A 820 -18.72 12.22 14.46
N PRO A 821 -19.79 12.51 15.23
CA PRO A 821 -20.47 11.51 16.05
C PRO A 821 -21.18 10.48 15.19
N VAL A 822 -21.21 9.23 15.65
CA VAL A 822 -21.99 8.14 15.06
C VAL A 822 -23.08 7.75 16.04
N PHE A 823 -24.34 7.90 15.64
CA PHE A 823 -25.50 7.60 16.47
C PHE A 823 -25.91 6.12 16.38
N ASP A 824 -26.73 5.64 17.33
CA ASP A 824 -27.27 4.28 17.37
C ASP A 824 -28.01 3.84 16.10
N ARG A 825 -28.61 4.82 15.42
CA ARG A 825 -29.23 4.70 14.09
C ARG A 825 -29.23 6.08 13.42
N PRO A 826 -29.44 6.16 12.09
CA PRO A 826 -29.68 7.44 11.43
C PRO A 826 -30.83 8.22 12.10
N GLY A 827 -30.60 9.49 12.43
CA GLY A 827 -31.53 10.33 13.19
C GLY A 827 -31.70 9.97 14.68
N GLY A 828 -30.85 9.09 15.21
CA GLY A 828 -30.81 8.70 16.63
C GLY A 828 -30.34 9.81 17.57
N SER A 829 -30.35 9.53 18.88
CA SER A 829 -29.97 10.50 19.92
C SER A 829 -28.80 10.05 20.78
N GLU A 830 -28.43 8.77 20.74
CA GLU A 830 -27.32 8.24 21.54
C GLU A 830 -26.10 8.02 20.66
N ILE A 831 -24.96 8.57 21.10
CA ILE A 831 -23.69 8.45 20.40
C ILE A 831 -23.05 7.11 20.75
N MET A 832 -22.81 6.27 19.74
CA MET A 832 -22.22 4.93 19.90
C MET A 832 -20.74 4.89 19.52
N PHE A 833 -20.29 5.76 18.62
CA PHE A 833 -18.89 5.93 18.23
C PHE A 833 -18.63 7.40 17.88
N TYR A 834 -17.36 7.77 17.79
CA TYR A 834 -16.92 8.88 16.93
C TYR A 834 -16.04 8.35 15.82
N VAL A 835 -16.10 9.01 14.67
CA VAL A 835 -15.08 8.90 13.62
C VAL A 835 -14.33 10.22 13.56
N ALA A 836 -13.01 10.17 13.35
CA ALA A 836 -12.25 11.38 13.15
C ALA A 836 -11.15 11.20 12.12
N SER A 837 -10.84 12.31 11.45
CA SER A 837 -9.71 12.43 10.54
C SER A 837 -8.91 13.67 10.91
N ARG A 838 -7.58 13.54 10.93
CA ARG A 838 -6.64 14.65 11.15
C ARG A 838 -5.76 14.77 9.92
N GLY A 839 -5.65 15.96 9.36
CA GLY A 839 -4.84 16.22 8.17
C GLY A 839 -3.96 17.46 8.39
N HIS A 840 -2.73 17.40 7.88
CA HIS A 840 -1.82 18.53 7.91
C HIS A 840 -2.12 19.49 6.75
N HIS A 841 -2.60 20.67 7.07
CA HIS A 841 -2.83 21.74 6.09
C HIS A 841 -1.53 22.49 5.82
N ALA A 842 -1.19 22.70 4.54
CA ALA A 842 0.09 23.28 4.15
C ALA A 842 0.30 24.71 4.68
N ASP A 843 -0.76 25.50 4.83
CA ASP A 843 -0.75 26.84 5.42
C ASP A 843 -2.13 27.13 6.03
N ILE A 844 -2.14 27.69 7.24
CA ILE A 844 -3.32 28.12 7.99
C ILE A 844 -3.13 29.55 8.53
N GLY A 845 -2.28 30.33 7.87
CA GLY A 845 -1.91 31.68 8.29
C GLY A 845 -0.76 31.73 9.30
N GLY A 846 -0.67 32.84 10.02
CA GLY A 846 0.41 33.14 10.96
C GLY A 846 1.51 34.03 10.35
N VAL A 847 2.60 34.22 11.09
CA VAL A 847 3.66 35.19 10.76
C VAL A 847 4.54 34.80 9.58
N LEU A 848 4.57 33.52 9.21
CA LEU A 848 5.39 33.00 8.11
C LEU A 848 4.61 32.02 7.23
N PRO A 849 4.88 31.98 5.91
CA PRO A 849 4.33 30.96 5.01
C PRO A 849 4.66 29.54 5.46
N GLY A 850 3.68 28.64 5.32
CA GLY A 850 3.81 27.24 5.71
C GLY A 850 3.46 26.94 7.16
N SER A 851 3.06 27.95 7.95
CA SER A 851 2.58 27.85 9.34
C SER A 851 3.50 27.06 10.30
N MET A 852 4.81 27.06 10.03
CA MET A 852 5.85 26.48 10.91
C MET A 852 6.93 27.53 11.31
N PRO A 853 6.56 28.65 11.95
CA PRO A 853 7.52 29.69 12.29
C PRO A 853 8.54 29.21 13.36
N PRO A 854 9.85 29.14 13.08
CA PRO A 854 10.82 28.57 14.04
C PRO A 854 11.07 29.42 15.30
N LYS A 855 10.63 30.69 15.27
CA LYS A 855 10.83 31.68 16.33
C LYS A 855 9.52 32.10 16.99
N SER A 856 8.42 31.37 16.79
CA SER A 856 7.20 31.61 17.55
C SER A 856 7.47 31.42 19.04
N THR A 857 6.87 32.26 19.86
CA THR A 857 6.87 32.21 21.32
C THR A 857 5.45 32.15 21.87
N GLU A 858 4.48 32.66 21.10
CA GLU A 858 3.05 32.65 21.41
C GLU A 858 2.27 31.93 20.30
N LEU A 859 1.19 31.24 20.67
CA LEU A 859 0.41 30.39 19.78
C LEU A 859 -0.21 31.15 18.60
N TRP A 860 -0.67 32.39 18.81
CA TRP A 860 -1.29 33.21 17.77
C TRP A 860 -0.35 33.55 16.60
N GLN A 861 0.97 33.43 16.79
CA GLN A 861 1.96 33.63 15.74
C GLN A 861 1.98 32.46 14.74
N GLU A 862 1.46 31.30 15.12
CA GLU A 862 1.57 30.05 14.36
C GLU A 862 0.41 29.85 13.35
N GLY A 863 -0.70 30.58 13.51
CA GLY A 863 -1.84 30.54 12.60
C GLY A 863 -3.19 30.39 13.31
N ALA A 864 -4.19 29.90 12.59
CA ALA A 864 -5.53 29.68 13.11
C ALA A 864 -5.57 28.66 14.26
N ALA A 865 -6.20 29.02 15.39
CA ALA A 865 -6.29 28.17 16.58
C ALA A 865 -7.77 27.96 16.99
N ILE A 866 -8.31 26.78 16.67
CA ILE A 866 -9.72 26.40 16.81
C ILE A 866 -9.87 25.42 17.97
N GLU A 867 -10.41 25.90 19.10
CA GLU A 867 -10.66 25.08 20.29
C GLU A 867 -11.83 24.09 20.11
N GLY A 868 -12.75 24.38 19.20
CA GLY A 868 -13.82 23.47 18.80
C GLY A 868 -15.03 24.22 18.27
N ASP A 869 -15.38 24.00 17.02
CA ASP A 869 -16.52 24.63 16.32
C ASP A 869 -17.26 23.58 15.46
N LYS A 870 -18.44 23.94 14.92
CA LYS A 870 -19.16 23.13 13.93
C LYS A 870 -18.78 23.59 12.52
N VAL A 871 -18.09 22.73 11.78
CA VAL A 871 -17.84 22.95 10.34
C VAL A 871 -19.05 22.54 9.48
N VAL A 872 -19.86 21.62 9.98
CA VAL A 872 -21.15 21.26 9.40
C VAL A 872 -22.20 21.26 10.50
N SER A 873 -23.33 21.92 10.25
CA SER A 873 -24.51 21.85 11.11
C SER A 873 -25.67 21.25 10.33
N ASN A 874 -26.24 20.16 10.83
CA ASN A 874 -27.37 19.46 10.19
C ASN A 874 -27.13 19.20 8.68
N GLY A 875 -25.95 18.71 8.32
CA GLY A 875 -25.57 18.40 6.93
C GLY A 875 -25.20 19.61 6.05
N VAL A 876 -25.22 20.84 6.57
CA VAL A 876 -24.84 22.06 5.82
C VAL A 876 -23.46 22.54 6.23
N PHE A 877 -22.53 22.64 5.26
CA PHE A 877 -21.16 23.13 5.47
C PHE A 877 -21.15 24.66 5.64
N ASP A 878 -20.52 25.16 6.71
CA ASP A 878 -20.46 26.59 7.04
C ASP A 878 -19.17 27.23 6.52
N GLU A 879 -19.17 27.58 5.23
CA GLU A 879 -17.98 28.13 4.55
C GLU A 879 -17.58 29.50 5.11
N GLU A 880 -18.56 30.37 5.45
CA GLU A 880 -18.29 31.70 5.99
C GLU A 880 -17.64 31.62 7.37
N ARG A 881 -18.11 30.70 8.24
CA ARG A 881 -17.47 30.48 9.54
C ARG A 881 -16.03 29.97 9.39
N MET A 882 -15.75 29.11 8.40
CA MET A 882 -14.39 28.66 8.16
C MET A 882 -13.48 29.78 7.62
N ILE A 883 -14.00 30.69 6.78
CA ILE A 883 -13.27 31.88 6.34
C ILE A 883 -12.95 32.79 7.54
N GLU A 884 -13.90 32.96 8.45
CA GLU A 884 -13.67 33.73 9.67
C GLU A 884 -12.53 33.13 10.51
N LEU A 885 -12.61 31.84 10.83
CA LEU A 885 -11.63 31.13 11.66
C LEU A 885 -10.24 31.02 11.01
N LEU A 886 -10.15 30.78 9.70
CA LEU A 886 -8.89 30.50 9.02
C LEU A 886 -8.24 31.72 8.38
N VAL A 887 -9.02 32.78 8.09
CA VAL A 887 -8.50 33.97 7.40
C VAL A 887 -8.60 35.20 8.29
N ARG A 888 -9.80 35.55 8.79
CA ARG A 888 -10.03 36.84 9.46
C ARG A 888 -9.45 36.87 10.88
N GLU A 889 -9.70 35.84 11.68
CA GLU A 889 -9.20 35.74 13.05
C GLU A 889 -7.65 35.71 13.12
N PRO A 890 -6.92 34.88 12.36
CA PRO A 890 -5.46 34.92 12.41
C PRO A 890 -4.86 36.21 11.84
N ALA A 891 -5.50 36.84 10.84
CA ALA A 891 -5.02 38.10 10.25
C ALA A 891 -5.19 39.34 11.16
N GLN A 892 -5.93 39.23 12.27
CA GLN A 892 -6.14 40.37 13.18
C GLN A 892 -4.88 40.72 13.99
N TYR A 893 -3.93 39.79 14.09
CA TYR A 893 -2.71 39.96 14.88
C TYR A 893 -1.60 40.63 14.06
N GLU A 894 -0.82 41.50 14.69
CA GLU A 894 0.26 42.23 14.03
C GLU A 894 1.29 41.27 13.40
N GLY A 895 1.57 41.46 12.11
CA GLY A 895 2.52 40.65 11.36
C GLY A 895 2.00 39.27 10.93
N CYS A 896 0.78 38.88 11.31
CA CYS A 896 0.16 37.64 10.87
C CYS A 896 -0.61 37.83 9.55
N SER A 897 -0.59 36.79 8.72
CA SER A 897 -1.51 36.64 7.60
C SER A 897 -2.62 35.64 7.96
N GLY A 898 -3.76 35.75 7.28
CA GLY A 898 -4.73 34.65 7.22
C GLY A 898 -4.20 33.49 6.36
N ALA A 899 -4.96 32.39 6.29
CA ALA A 899 -4.61 31.26 5.43
C ALA A 899 -4.36 31.73 3.98
N ARG A 900 -3.14 31.49 3.48
CA ARG A 900 -2.68 32.04 2.19
C ARG A 900 -3.30 31.33 0.99
N CYS A 901 -3.83 30.12 1.19
CA CYS A 901 -4.49 29.31 0.16
C CYS A 901 -5.80 28.70 0.67
N ILE A 902 -6.76 29.56 1.07
CA ILE A 902 -8.05 29.15 1.66
C ILE A 902 -8.82 28.12 0.81
N GLY A 903 -8.69 28.16 -0.52
CA GLY A 903 -9.33 27.19 -1.42
C GLY A 903 -8.84 25.75 -1.20
N ASP A 904 -7.56 25.57 -0.88
CA ASP A 904 -6.99 24.26 -0.56
C ASP A 904 -7.44 23.83 0.85
N ASN A 905 -7.47 24.74 1.83
CA ASN A 905 -8.00 24.45 3.15
C ASN A 905 -9.46 23.97 3.10
N MET A 906 -10.32 24.65 2.33
CA MET A 906 -11.73 24.26 2.16
C MET A 906 -11.87 22.88 1.50
N SER A 907 -11.02 22.59 0.51
CA SER A 907 -11.04 21.31 -0.20
C SER A 907 -10.62 20.17 0.72
N ASP A 908 -9.59 20.38 1.54
CA ASP A 908 -9.11 19.38 2.51
C ASP A 908 -10.10 19.14 3.64
N LEU A 909 -10.77 20.18 4.17
CA LEU A 909 -11.86 20.01 5.15
C LEU A 909 -13.02 19.19 4.57
N LYS A 910 -13.42 19.46 3.32
CA LYS A 910 -14.46 18.68 2.62
C LYS A 910 -14.01 17.23 2.40
N ALA A 911 -12.74 16.99 2.10
CA ALA A 911 -12.14 15.66 1.98
C ALA A 911 -12.16 14.89 3.33
N GLN A 912 -11.83 15.54 4.44
CA GLN A 912 -11.90 14.99 5.79
C GLN A 912 -13.34 14.63 6.20
N ILE A 913 -14.31 15.50 5.87
CA ILE A 913 -15.74 15.22 6.10
C ILE A 913 -16.17 13.98 5.30
N ALA A 914 -15.81 13.87 4.03
CA ALA A 914 -16.13 12.71 3.20
C ALA A 914 -15.54 11.41 3.75
N ALA A 915 -14.30 11.47 4.26
CA ALA A 915 -13.66 10.34 4.94
C ALA A 915 -14.43 9.90 6.19
N ASN A 916 -14.87 10.86 7.02
CA ASN A 916 -15.68 10.57 8.20
C ASN A 916 -17.05 9.97 7.82
N THR A 917 -17.73 10.52 6.81
CA THR A 917 -19.00 9.96 6.30
C THR A 917 -18.84 8.51 5.86
N ARG A 918 -17.70 8.15 5.22
CA ARG A 918 -17.40 6.77 4.86
C ARG A 918 -17.31 5.86 6.09
N GLY A 919 -16.65 6.31 7.16
CA GLY A 919 -16.56 5.60 8.42
C GLY A 919 -17.93 5.35 9.07
N ILE A 920 -18.80 6.37 9.07
CA ILE A 920 -20.17 6.29 9.59
C ILE A 920 -20.96 5.20 8.86
N ALA A 921 -20.97 5.23 7.52
CA ALA A 921 -21.73 4.26 6.73
C ALA A 921 -21.30 2.81 7.02
N LEU A 922 -20.00 2.57 7.17
CA LEU A 922 -19.47 1.24 7.49
C LEU A 922 -19.79 0.77 8.91
N ILE A 923 -19.77 1.68 9.90
CA ILE A 923 -20.19 1.35 11.27
C ILE A 923 -21.69 1.05 11.32
N GLN A 924 -22.52 1.84 10.65
CA GLN A 924 -23.97 1.60 10.57
C GLN A 924 -24.29 0.24 9.92
N ALA A 925 -23.52 -0.16 8.90
CA ALA A 925 -23.63 -1.50 8.32
C ALA A 925 -23.29 -2.61 9.35
N LEU A 926 -22.25 -2.42 10.17
CA LEU A 926 -21.95 -3.35 11.27
C LEU A 926 -23.07 -3.42 12.32
N PHE A 927 -23.73 -2.29 12.61
CA PHE A 927 -24.90 -2.28 13.51
C PHE A 927 -26.07 -3.05 12.94
N ALA A 928 -26.35 -2.92 11.64
CA ALA A 928 -27.38 -3.68 10.97
C ALA A 928 -27.08 -5.19 10.97
N GLU A 929 -25.81 -5.58 10.82
CA GLU A 929 -25.39 -6.98 10.76
C GLU A 929 -25.34 -7.68 12.13
N TYR A 930 -24.77 -7.04 13.16
CA TYR A 930 -24.50 -7.69 14.45
C TYR A 930 -25.29 -7.14 15.63
N GLY A 931 -25.98 -6.01 15.45
CA GLY A 931 -26.62 -5.24 16.52
C GLY A 931 -25.62 -4.41 17.34
N VAL A 932 -26.03 -3.20 17.73
CA VAL A 932 -25.19 -2.21 18.44
C VAL A 932 -24.51 -2.79 19.68
N ALA A 933 -25.25 -3.54 20.50
CA ALA A 933 -24.74 -4.12 21.74
C ALA A 933 -23.56 -5.09 21.51
N THR A 934 -23.64 -5.91 20.46
CA THR A 934 -22.58 -6.86 20.08
C THR A 934 -21.35 -6.10 19.60
N VAL A 935 -21.53 -5.09 18.75
CA VAL A 935 -20.43 -4.28 18.22
C VAL A 935 -19.67 -3.57 19.35
N GLN A 936 -20.37 -2.95 20.29
CA GLN A 936 -19.74 -2.31 21.45
C GLN A 936 -19.04 -3.31 22.37
N LYS A 937 -19.64 -4.48 22.60
CA LYS A 937 -19.04 -5.53 23.43
C LYS A 937 -17.66 -5.95 22.89
N TYR A 938 -17.56 -6.21 21.59
CA TYR A 938 -16.28 -6.60 20.98
C TYR A 938 -15.30 -5.45 20.87
N MET A 939 -15.77 -4.21 20.67
CA MET A 939 -14.92 -3.01 20.75
C MET A 939 -14.16 -2.93 22.09
N TYR A 940 -14.86 -3.02 23.22
CA TYR A 940 -14.21 -2.96 24.55
C TYR A 940 -13.31 -4.18 24.82
N ALA A 941 -13.68 -5.36 24.32
CA ALA A 941 -12.85 -6.55 24.45
C ALA A 941 -11.52 -6.45 23.68
N ILE A 942 -11.51 -5.79 22.52
CA ILE A 942 -10.28 -5.51 21.75
C ILE A 942 -9.35 -4.57 22.53
N GLN A 943 -9.92 -3.56 23.21
CA GLN A 943 -9.15 -2.67 24.08
C GLN A 943 -8.55 -3.45 25.28
N ALA A 944 -9.33 -4.30 25.94
CA ALA A 944 -8.83 -5.13 27.05
C ALA A 944 -7.71 -6.11 26.61
N THR A 945 -7.76 -6.60 25.38
CA THR A 945 -6.72 -7.47 24.82
C THR A 945 -5.40 -6.72 24.62
N ALA A 946 -5.47 -5.48 24.13
CA ALA A 946 -4.29 -4.62 24.00
C ALA A 946 -3.67 -4.27 25.36
N GLU A 947 -4.51 -4.01 26.37
CA GLU A 947 -4.05 -3.82 27.75
C GLU A 947 -3.28 -5.05 28.27
N THR A 948 -3.83 -6.25 28.04
CA THR A 948 -3.19 -7.51 28.46
C THR A 948 -1.82 -7.68 27.80
N ALA A 949 -1.70 -7.38 26.50
CA ALA A 949 -0.43 -7.45 25.78
C ALA A 949 0.63 -6.49 26.38
N VAL A 950 0.24 -5.25 26.72
CA VAL A 950 1.15 -4.29 27.36
C VAL A 950 1.54 -4.73 28.77
N ARG A 951 0.59 -5.23 29.58
CA ARG A 951 0.89 -5.77 30.92
C ARG A 951 1.91 -6.90 30.85
N ASN A 952 1.77 -7.81 29.88
CA ASN A 952 2.70 -8.92 29.68
C ASN A 952 4.10 -8.43 29.26
N LEU A 953 4.18 -7.45 28.35
CA LEU A 953 5.44 -6.80 28.00
C LEU A 953 6.10 -6.21 29.25
N LEU A 954 5.38 -5.42 30.03
CA LEU A 954 5.91 -4.74 31.22
C LEU A 954 6.41 -5.74 32.28
N LYS A 955 5.67 -6.84 32.52
CA LYS A 955 6.12 -7.93 33.41
C LYS A 955 7.45 -8.54 32.93
N SER A 956 7.56 -8.84 31.64
CA SER A 956 8.80 -9.39 31.08
C SER A 956 9.99 -8.43 31.21
N LEU A 957 9.75 -7.12 31.08
CA LEU A 957 10.77 -6.10 31.27
C LEU A 957 11.17 -5.96 32.74
N HIS A 958 10.20 -6.02 33.66
CA HIS A 958 10.47 -6.04 35.10
C HIS A 958 11.39 -7.20 35.49
N GLU A 959 11.11 -8.41 34.99
CA GLU A 959 11.96 -9.58 35.21
C GLU A 959 13.36 -9.39 34.60
N ARG A 960 13.44 -8.94 33.34
CA ARG A 960 14.71 -8.70 32.63
C ARG A 960 15.64 -7.73 33.37
N PHE A 961 15.07 -6.71 34.00
CA PHE A 961 15.83 -5.67 34.71
C PHE A 961 15.85 -5.84 36.23
N GLY A 962 15.44 -7.00 36.76
CA GLY A 962 15.50 -7.31 38.18
C GLY A 962 14.66 -6.37 39.06
N GLY A 963 13.56 -5.85 38.51
CA GLY A 963 12.62 -4.96 39.19
C GLY A 963 13.13 -3.56 39.51
N GLN A 964 14.31 -3.17 39.00
CA GLN A 964 14.83 -1.81 39.20
C GLN A 964 14.08 -0.79 38.33
N PRO A 965 13.88 0.45 38.82
CA PRO A 965 13.37 1.53 37.98
C PRO A 965 14.27 1.77 36.77
N LEU A 966 13.67 2.04 35.62
CA LEU A 966 14.37 2.38 34.40
C LEU A 966 14.44 3.90 34.26
N GLU A 967 15.61 4.45 33.98
CA GLU A 967 15.81 5.90 33.93
C GLU A 967 16.56 6.32 32.66
N ALA A 968 16.12 7.41 32.05
CA ALA A 968 16.80 8.02 30.92
C ALA A 968 16.65 9.55 30.92
N VAL A 969 17.67 10.22 30.39
CA VAL A 969 17.66 11.65 30.12
C VAL A 969 18.29 11.91 28.75
N ASP A 970 17.74 12.91 28.06
CA ASP A 970 18.31 13.52 26.87
C ASP A 970 17.93 15.02 26.85
N TYR A 971 18.56 15.79 25.97
CA TYR A 971 18.50 17.25 25.96
C TYR A 971 18.09 17.79 24.59
N MET A 972 17.24 18.83 24.60
CA MET A 972 17.01 19.70 23.45
C MET A 972 18.28 20.53 23.18
N ASP A 973 18.47 21.06 21.96
CA ASP A 973 19.66 21.82 21.56
C ASP A 973 19.89 23.12 22.37
N ASP A 974 18.88 23.61 23.10
CA ASP A 974 18.98 24.74 24.04
C ASP A 974 19.41 24.31 25.47
N GLY A 975 19.59 23.02 25.70
CA GLY A 975 19.94 22.43 27.00
C GLY A 975 18.74 22.04 27.87
N THR A 976 17.50 22.20 27.41
CA THR A 976 16.31 21.80 28.16
C THR A 976 16.26 20.27 28.31
N PRO A 977 16.18 19.72 29.55
CA PRO A 977 16.18 18.27 29.76
C PRO A 977 14.78 17.67 29.53
N ILE A 978 14.74 16.50 28.89
CA ILE A 978 13.61 15.56 28.94
C ILE A 978 14.07 14.36 29.76
N LYS A 979 13.45 14.14 30.92
CA LYS A 979 13.85 13.08 31.87
C LYS A 979 12.66 12.18 32.18
N LEU A 980 12.90 10.87 32.12
CA LEU A 980 11.91 9.84 32.37
C LEU A 980 12.43 8.83 33.39
N LYS A 981 11.57 8.50 34.35
CA LYS A 981 11.70 7.34 35.23
C LYS A 981 10.50 6.41 35.05
N ILE A 982 10.74 5.12 34.86
CA ILE A 982 9.70 4.10 34.69
C ILE A 982 9.76 3.14 35.87
N SER A 983 8.67 3.04 36.61
CA SER A 983 8.51 2.07 37.70
C SER A 983 7.45 1.04 37.32
N ILE A 984 7.82 -0.24 37.24
CA ILE A 984 6.93 -1.32 36.79
C ILE A 984 6.55 -2.21 37.97
N ASN A 985 5.26 -2.46 38.14
CA ASN A 985 4.74 -3.47 39.06
C ASN A 985 4.78 -4.86 38.42
N GLY A 986 5.66 -5.73 38.92
CA GLY A 986 5.80 -7.10 38.42
C GLY A 986 4.58 -8.00 38.63
N THR A 987 3.67 -7.68 39.58
CA THR A 987 2.52 -8.57 39.86
C THR A 987 1.39 -8.40 38.86
N ASP A 988 1.00 -7.16 38.57
CA ASP A 988 -0.15 -6.84 37.70
C ASP A 988 0.24 -6.23 36.35
N GLY A 989 1.52 -5.89 36.15
CA GLY A 989 2.02 -5.28 34.92
C GLY A 989 1.60 -3.82 34.74
N SER A 990 1.19 -3.13 35.80
CA SER A 990 1.01 -1.66 35.78
C SER A 990 2.37 -0.93 35.82
N ALA A 991 2.43 0.29 35.27
CA ALA A 991 3.65 1.09 35.30
C ALA A 991 3.38 2.58 35.47
N VAL A 992 4.29 3.26 36.15
CA VAL A 992 4.32 4.73 36.28
C VAL A 992 5.45 5.27 35.40
N PHE A 993 5.12 6.17 34.49
CA PHE A 993 6.04 6.93 33.63
C PHE A 993 6.12 8.35 34.19
N ASP A 994 7.16 8.61 34.96
CA ASP A 994 7.38 9.86 35.69
C ASP A 994 8.34 10.79 34.95
N PHE A 995 7.79 11.92 34.48
CA PHE A 995 8.53 13.01 33.83
C PHE A 995 8.75 14.23 34.74
N SER A 996 8.56 14.11 36.06
CA SER A 996 8.56 15.24 37.02
C SER A 996 9.83 16.11 36.97
N ASP A 997 10.97 15.55 36.57
CA ASP A 997 12.25 16.25 36.46
C ASP A 997 12.53 16.83 35.05
N THR A 998 11.52 16.86 34.17
CA THR A 998 11.60 17.48 32.85
C THR A 998 11.60 19.02 32.97
N GLY A 999 12.29 19.68 32.03
CA GLY A 999 12.46 21.14 32.04
C GLY A 999 11.15 21.93 31.96
N PRO A 1000 11.17 23.21 32.39
CA PRO A 1000 10.00 24.09 32.35
C PRO A 1000 9.57 24.37 30.90
N GLU A 1001 8.41 25.01 30.74
CA GLU A 1001 7.98 25.58 29.46
C GLU A 1001 9.08 26.48 28.89
N VAL A 1002 9.31 26.39 27.58
CA VAL A 1002 10.34 27.17 26.89
C VAL A 1002 9.74 28.38 26.19
N TYR A 1003 10.50 29.48 26.15
CA TYR A 1003 10.15 30.66 25.36
C TYR A 1003 10.50 30.43 23.87
N GLY A 1004 9.71 29.58 23.21
CA GLY A 1004 9.90 29.15 21.83
C GLY A 1004 8.87 28.13 21.38
N GLY A 1005 8.83 27.82 20.09
CA GLY A 1005 7.80 26.95 19.51
C GLY A 1005 7.95 25.46 19.76
N TRP A 1006 8.98 24.98 20.48
CA TRP A 1006 9.23 23.55 20.69
C TRP A 1006 8.60 22.98 21.97
N ASN A 1007 7.61 23.67 22.55
CA ASN A 1007 6.77 23.07 23.57
C ASN A 1007 5.87 21.99 22.96
N ALA A 1008 5.76 20.83 23.61
CA ALA A 1008 4.93 19.71 23.19
C ALA A 1008 3.67 19.62 24.07
N PRO A 1009 2.46 19.65 23.48
CA PRO A 1009 1.24 19.36 24.22
C PRO A 1009 1.30 17.95 24.81
N ILE A 1010 0.69 17.74 25.99
CA ILE A 1010 0.71 16.44 26.69
C ILE A 1010 0.24 15.27 25.83
N ALA A 1011 -0.66 15.53 24.87
CA ALA A 1011 -1.13 14.55 23.89
C ALA A 1011 0.01 13.93 23.05
N ILE A 1012 1.09 14.68 22.79
CA ILE A 1012 2.30 14.18 22.13
C ILE A 1012 3.03 13.18 23.01
N THR A 1013 3.20 13.46 24.30
CA THR A 1013 3.87 12.57 25.26
C THR A 1013 3.19 11.20 25.31
N HIS A 1014 1.85 11.19 25.38
CA HIS A 1014 1.08 9.94 25.32
C HIS A 1014 1.27 9.20 23.99
N SER A 1015 1.37 9.92 22.87
CA SER A 1015 1.58 9.36 21.54
C SER A 1015 2.97 8.72 21.39
N ALA A 1016 4.00 9.35 21.96
CA ALA A 1016 5.35 8.79 21.98
C ALA A 1016 5.41 7.50 22.82
N ILE A 1017 4.77 7.47 23.99
CA ILE A 1017 4.75 6.29 24.87
C ILE A 1017 4.03 5.12 24.21
N ILE A 1018 2.80 5.33 23.69
CA ILE A 1018 2.02 4.25 23.04
C ILE A 1018 2.76 3.69 21.83
N TYR A 1019 3.43 4.55 21.05
CA TYR A 1019 4.26 4.13 19.92
C TYR A 1019 5.43 3.25 20.36
N CYS A 1020 6.21 3.69 21.36
CA CYS A 1020 7.37 2.94 21.83
C CYS A 1020 6.98 1.55 22.37
N LEU A 1021 5.90 1.49 23.14
CA LEU A 1021 5.38 0.22 23.66
C LEU A 1021 4.93 -0.70 22.53
N ARG A 1022 4.21 -0.17 21.54
CA ARG A 1022 3.79 -0.96 20.38
C ARG A 1022 4.96 -1.50 19.57
N CYS A 1023 6.03 -0.74 19.42
CA CYS A 1023 7.26 -1.17 18.73
C CYS A 1023 7.96 -2.34 19.43
N MET A 1024 7.82 -2.45 20.76
CA MET A 1024 8.43 -3.53 21.56
C MET A 1024 7.53 -4.77 21.66
N ILE A 1025 6.27 -4.71 21.21
CA ILE A 1025 5.36 -5.85 21.19
C ILE A 1025 5.50 -6.57 19.84
N ASN A 1026 6.10 -7.76 19.86
CA ASN A 1026 6.25 -8.62 18.69
C ASN A 1026 4.96 -9.42 18.38
N ALA A 1027 3.85 -8.71 18.21
CA ALA A 1027 2.55 -9.25 17.81
C ALA A 1027 1.73 -8.18 17.07
N GLU A 1028 0.89 -8.60 16.12
CA GLU A 1028 -0.08 -7.72 15.46
C GLU A 1028 -1.26 -7.39 16.39
N ILE A 1029 -1.03 -6.50 17.35
CA ILE A 1029 -2.10 -5.93 18.17
C ILE A 1029 -2.61 -4.62 17.54
N PRO A 1030 -3.95 -4.41 17.45
CA PRO A 1030 -4.50 -3.13 17.06
C PRO A 1030 -4.05 -2.05 18.05
N LEU A 1031 -3.58 -0.91 17.53
CA LEU A 1031 -3.20 0.19 18.39
C LEU A 1031 -4.44 0.94 18.86
N ASN A 1032 -4.70 0.88 20.16
CA ASN A 1032 -5.90 1.44 20.77
C ASN A 1032 -5.63 1.92 22.21
N GLN A 1033 -6.62 2.54 22.84
CA GLN A 1033 -6.52 3.11 24.19
C GLN A 1033 -6.14 2.08 25.27
N GLY A 1034 -6.41 0.78 25.04
CA GLY A 1034 -6.01 -0.30 25.94
C GLY A 1034 -4.50 -0.37 26.16
N CYS A 1035 -3.69 0.05 25.18
CA CYS A 1035 -2.23 0.09 25.32
C CYS A 1035 -1.75 1.07 26.42
N LEU A 1036 -2.57 2.07 26.76
CA LEU A 1036 -2.27 3.06 27.79
C LEU A 1036 -3.03 2.80 29.10
N ALA A 1037 -4.01 1.90 29.11
CA ALA A 1037 -4.80 1.59 30.30
C ALA A 1037 -3.98 1.15 31.54
N PRO A 1038 -2.87 0.36 31.41
CA PRO A 1038 -2.09 -0.04 32.58
C PRO A 1038 -1.02 1.00 33.00
N ILE A 1039 -1.05 2.21 32.43
CA ILE A 1039 0.04 3.18 32.52
C ILE A 1039 -0.44 4.47 33.16
N ASP A 1040 0.23 4.88 34.24
CA ASP A 1040 0.11 6.22 34.81
C ASP A 1040 1.22 7.11 34.23
N ILE A 1041 0.85 8.25 33.63
CA ILE A 1041 1.79 9.18 33.00
C ILE A 1041 1.77 10.47 33.78
N GLN A 1042 2.88 10.77 34.45
CA GLN A 1042 3.02 11.94 35.32
C GLN A 1042 3.90 12.97 34.62
N VAL A 1043 3.33 14.14 34.32
CA VAL A 1043 4.03 15.24 33.63
C VAL A 1043 3.88 16.51 34.46
N PRO A 1044 4.97 17.23 34.77
CA PRO A 1044 4.88 18.50 35.50
C PRO A 1044 4.15 19.54 34.64
N ALA A 1045 3.32 20.38 35.26
CA ALA A 1045 2.59 21.44 34.58
C ALA A 1045 2.74 22.77 35.36
N PRO A 1046 3.17 23.88 34.70
CA PRO A 1046 3.59 23.95 33.30
C PRO A 1046 5.00 23.37 33.07
N SER A 1047 5.23 22.75 31.92
CA SER A 1047 6.54 22.26 31.46
C SER A 1047 6.63 22.24 29.94
N ILE A 1048 7.80 21.93 29.38
CA ILE A 1048 7.96 21.72 27.93
C ILE A 1048 7.04 20.61 27.39
N LEU A 1049 6.58 19.67 28.23
CA LEU A 1049 5.67 18.56 27.86
C LEU A 1049 4.21 18.81 28.28
N SER A 1050 3.94 19.92 28.95
CA SER A 1050 2.60 20.36 29.34
C SER A 1050 2.59 21.89 29.40
N PRO A 1051 2.67 22.56 28.23
CA PRO A 1051 2.72 24.00 28.18
C PRO A 1051 1.37 24.63 28.52
N THR A 1052 1.41 25.90 28.88
CA THR A 1052 0.27 26.79 29.04
C THR A 1052 -0.46 27.03 27.71
N LYS A 1053 -1.71 27.48 27.79
CA LYS A 1053 -2.60 27.61 26.63
C LYS A 1053 -2.07 28.57 25.55
N THR A 1054 -1.28 29.57 25.93
CA THR A 1054 -0.81 30.63 25.03
C THR A 1054 0.56 30.34 24.41
N ALA A 1055 1.31 29.37 24.94
CA ALA A 1055 2.64 29.05 24.44
C ALA A 1055 2.60 28.55 22.99
N ALA A 1056 3.63 28.92 22.23
CA ALA A 1056 3.91 28.36 20.91
C ALA A 1056 4.26 26.86 20.98
N VAL A 1057 3.74 26.04 20.06
CA VAL A 1057 3.87 24.57 20.10
C VAL A 1057 4.25 23.92 18.77
N VAL A 1058 4.43 24.68 17.70
CA VAL A 1058 4.58 24.11 16.35
C VAL A 1058 5.76 23.13 16.21
N GLY A 1059 6.84 23.38 16.93
CA GLY A 1059 8.00 22.49 17.04
C GLY A 1059 7.81 21.30 17.95
N GLY A 1060 6.85 21.33 18.88
CA GLY A 1060 6.56 20.21 19.77
C GLY A 1060 6.31 18.91 19.02
N ASN A 1061 5.54 18.99 17.93
CA ASN A 1061 5.20 17.87 17.06
C ASN A 1061 6.39 17.33 16.26
N VAL A 1062 7.24 18.20 15.72
CA VAL A 1062 8.28 17.81 14.74
C VAL A 1062 9.68 17.67 15.33
N VAL A 1063 9.93 18.20 16.54
CA VAL A 1063 11.22 18.10 17.23
C VAL A 1063 11.13 17.42 18.60
N THR A 1064 10.24 17.86 19.49
CA THR A 1064 10.21 17.40 20.88
C THR A 1064 9.63 15.99 20.99
N SER A 1065 8.62 15.66 20.17
CA SER A 1065 8.06 14.31 20.05
C SER A 1065 9.13 13.23 19.80
N GLN A 1066 10.10 13.53 18.93
CA GLN A 1066 11.21 12.65 18.59
C GLN A 1066 12.15 12.48 19.80
N ARG A 1067 12.38 13.57 20.55
CA ARG A 1067 13.19 13.50 21.77
C ARG A 1067 12.54 12.68 22.88
N ILE A 1068 11.23 12.82 23.08
CA ILE A 1068 10.47 11.98 24.04
C ILE A 1068 10.63 10.51 23.65
N THR A 1069 10.50 10.19 22.36
CA THR A 1069 10.65 8.83 21.84
C THR A 1069 12.05 8.27 22.11
N ASP A 1070 13.10 9.05 21.81
CA ASP A 1070 14.48 8.66 22.11
C ASP A 1070 14.67 8.39 23.60
N VAL A 1071 14.10 9.20 24.49
CA VAL A 1071 14.20 9.01 25.96
C VAL A 1071 13.47 7.74 26.42
N VAL A 1072 12.27 7.48 25.91
CA VAL A 1072 11.51 6.26 26.25
C VAL A 1072 12.26 5.00 25.79
N LEU A 1073 12.74 4.97 24.55
CA LEU A 1073 13.48 3.83 24.00
C LEU A 1073 14.84 3.63 24.71
N LYS A 1074 15.50 4.72 25.13
CA LYS A 1074 16.72 4.68 25.95
C LYS A 1074 16.47 4.05 27.31
N ALA A 1075 15.38 4.43 28.00
CA ALA A 1075 15.03 3.89 29.30
C ALA A 1075 14.84 2.37 29.24
N PHE A 1076 14.17 1.87 28.18
CA PHE A 1076 14.00 0.44 27.93
C PHE A 1076 15.24 -0.27 27.36
N ARG A 1077 16.30 0.48 27.02
CA ARG A 1077 17.49 -0.02 26.30
C ARG A 1077 17.12 -0.78 25.03
N ALA A 1078 16.18 -0.24 24.27
CA ALA A 1078 15.60 -0.90 23.09
C ALA A 1078 16.48 -0.72 21.84
N CYS A 1079 16.98 0.48 21.58
CA CYS A 1079 17.86 0.82 20.46
C CYS A 1079 18.64 2.12 20.75
N ALA A 1080 19.68 2.39 19.96
CA ALA A 1080 20.40 3.67 19.97
C ALA A 1080 19.52 4.79 19.39
N ALA A 1081 19.90 6.06 19.62
CA ALA A 1081 19.11 7.19 19.13
C ALA A 1081 19.14 7.30 17.60
N SER A 1082 18.00 7.64 17.02
CA SER A 1082 17.92 8.04 15.61
C SER A 1082 18.24 9.53 15.44
N GLN A 1083 18.07 10.08 14.23
CA GLN A 1083 18.29 11.49 13.90
C GLN A 1083 17.56 12.53 14.79
N GLY A 1084 16.62 12.12 15.65
CA GLY A 1084 16.06 12.93 16.73
C GLY A 1084 15.20 14.14 16.35
N CYS A 1085 14.81 14.31 15.08
CA CYS A 1085 13.80 15.28 14.62
C CYS A 1085 13.26 14.92 13.22
N CYS A 1086 12.26 15.68 12.76
CA CYS A 1086 11.69 15.55 11.41
C CYS A 1086 12.37 16.47 10.36
N ASN A 1087 13.40 17.25 10.74
CA ASN A 1087 14.09 18.26 9.91
C ASN A 1087 13.13 19.08 9.03
N ASN A 1088 12.27 19.86 9.67
CA ASN A 1088 11.17 20.51 8.99
C ASN A 1088 11.65 21.75 8.21
N LEU A 1089 11.52 21.72 6.89
CA LEU A 1089 11.86 22.84 6.00
C LEU A 1089 10.57 23.45 5.46
N THR A 1090 10.42 24.76 5.61
CA THR A 1090 9.34 25.50 4.96
C THR A 1090 9.89 26.64 4.11
N PHE A 1091 9.19 26.98 3.04
CA PHE A 1091 9.47 28.19 2.29
C PHE A 1091 8.21 28.70 1.60
N GLY A 1092 8.19 29.98 1.25
CA GLY A 1092 7.04 30.54 0.55
C GLY A 1092 7.01 32.04 0.53
N THR A 1093 5.91 32.57 0.01
CA THR A 1093 5.67 34.00 -0.13
C THR A 1093 4.28 34.36 0.36
N ASP A 1094 4.14 35.56 0.93
CA ASP A 1094 2.83 36.12 1.24
C ASP A 1094 2.06 36.50 -0.06
N PRO A 1095 0.73 36.61 0.02
CA PRO A 1095 -0.07 37.15 -1.07
C PRO A 1095 0.35 38.57 -1.42
N LYS A 1096 0.38 38.88 -2.71
CA LYS A 1096 0.51 40.27 -3.18
C LYS A 1096 -0.85 40.93 -3.08
N LEU A 1097 -0.94 41.98 -2.27
CA LEU A 1097 -2.17 42.76 -2.07
C LEU A 1097 -2.13 44.05 -2.89
N ASP A 1098 -3.31 44.46 -3.33
CA ASP A 1098 -3.55 45.78 -3.88
C ASP A 1098 -3.45 46.83 -2.75
N PRO A 1099 -2.55 47.82 -2.85
CA PRO A 1099 -2.34 48.78 -1.78
C PRO A 1099 -3.55 49.67 -1.46
N GLU A 1100 -4.47 49.88 -2.42
CA GLU A 1100 -5.62 50.77 -2.28
C GLU A 1100 -6.87 50.03 -1.83
N THR A 1101 -7.08 48.81 -2.34
CA THR A 1101 -8.29 48.02 -2.09
C THR A 1101 -8.10 46.87 -1.11
N GLY A 1102 -6.85 46.47 -0.84
CA GLY A 1102 -6.52 45.30 -0.02
C GLY A 1102 -6.81 43.95 -0.69
N ASN A 1103 -7.27 43.95 -1.96
CA ASN A 1103 -7.59 42.74 -2.70
C ASN A 1103 -6.32 41.95 -3.08
N VAL A 1104 -6.41 40.63 -3.17
CA VAL A 1104 -5.28 39.78 -3.59
C VAL A 1104 -5.05 39.94 -5.09
N LEU A 1105 -3.91 40.52 -5.48
CA LEU A 1105 -3.43 40.63 -6.87
C LEU A 1105 -2.78 39.33 -7.35
N ALA A 1106 -2.05 38.65 -6.47
CA ALA A 1106 -1.49 37.33 -6.72
C ALA A 1106 -1.46 36.52 -5.41
N PRO A 1107 -1.91 35.25 -5.42
CA PRO A 1107 -1.91 34.43 -4.23
C PRO A 1107 -0.49 34.15 -3.75
N GLY A 1108 -0.33 34.06 -2.43
CA GLY A 1108 0.88 33.54 -1.82
C GLY A 1108 0.89 32.01 -1.85
N PHE A 1109 1.97 31.40 -1.35
CA PHE A 1109 2.01 29.96 -1.14
C PHE A 1109 2.91 29.61 0.04
N GLY A 1110 2.60 28.51 0.71
CA GLY A 1110 3.45 27.87 1.69
C GLY A 1110 3.85 26.47 1.21
N TYR A 1111 5.15 26.20 1.19
CA TYR A 1111 5.69 24.87 1.07
C TYR A 1111 6.15 24.41 2.44
N TYR A 1112 5.76 23.20 2.79
CA TYR A 1112 6.20 22.47 3.98
C TYR A 1112 6.92 21.22 3.51
N GLU A 1113 7.92 20.69 4.20
CA GLU A 1113 8.42 19.32 4.05
C GLU A 1113 9.14 18.84 5.30
N THR A 1114 9.18 17.53 5.50
CA THR A 1114 10.01 16.84 6.50
C THR A 1114 11.10 16.05 5.77
N ILE A 1115 12.30 16.01 6.34
CA ILE A 1115 13.47 15.41 5.69
C ILE A 1115 14.02 14.29 6.58
N ALA A 1116 14.21 13.12 5.97
CA ALA A 1116 14.75 11.93 6.62
C ALA A 1116 16.22 12.04 7.05
N GLY A 1117 16.69 11.05 7.80
CA GLY A 1117 18.07 10.98 8.30
C GLY A 1117 18.45 9.56 8.69
N GLY A 1118 19.42 9.40 9.58
CA GLY A 1118 19.87 8.08 10.03
C GLY A 1118 19.00 7.50 11.14
N SER A 1119 18.68 6.20 11.06
CA SER A 1119 18.05 5.48 12.17
C SER A 1119 19.09 4.88 13.14
N GLY A 1120 18.71 4.75 14.40
CA GLY A 1120 19.55 4.13 15.43
C GLY A 1120 19.69 2.62 15.24
N ALA A 1121 20.88 2.09 15.54
CA ALA A 1121 21.13 0.66 15.55
C ALA A 1121 20.53 -0.04 16.78
N GLY A 1122 20.30 -1.34 16.68
CA GLY A 1122 19.79 -2.16 17.79
C GLY A 1122 20.57 -3.45 18.00
N PRO A 1123 20.14 -4.31 18.94
CA PRO A 1123 20.86 -5.52 19.34
C PRO A 1123 21.12 -6.54 18.25
N SER A 1124 20.36 -6.50 17.16
CA SER A 1124 20.49 -7.45 16.05
C SER A 1124 20.42 -6.80 14.67
N TRP A 1125 20.46 -5.47 14.58
CA TRP A 1125 20.30 -4.76 13.30
C TRP A 1125 21.17 -3.51 13.22
N THR A 1126 21.59 -3.21 11.99
CA THR A 1126 22.27 -1.96 11.60
C THR A 1126 21.22 -0.88 11.34
N GLY A 1127 21.52 0.37 11.67
CA GLY A 1127 20.63 1.50 11.37
C GLY A 1127 20.50 1.73 9.86
N GLU A 1128 19.29 2.07 9.44
CA GLU A 1128 18.92 2.37 8.05
C GLU A 1128 19.20 3.84 7.72
N SER A 1129 19.81 4.10 6.56
CA SER A 1129 20.21 5.44 6.13
C SER A 1129 19.14 6.15 5.32
N GLY A 1130 18.92 7.45 5.56
CA GLY A 1130 17.99 8.27 4.77
C GLY A 1130 16.54 7.76 4.81
N VAL A 1131 16.06 7.42 5.99
CA VAL A 1131 14.68 6.96 6.24
C VAL A 1131 14.01 7.79 7.34
N HIS A 1132 12.69 7.90 7.32
CA HIS A 1132 11.95 8.47 8.44
C HIS A 1132 11.90 7.54 9.64
N VAL A 1133 12.02 8.13 10.82
CA VAL A 1133 12.06 7.44 12.09
C VAL A 1133 10.93 7.90 13.00
N HIS A 1134 10.47 6.97 13.83
CA HIS A 1134 9.58 7.21 14.96
C HIS A 1134 8.34 8.05 14.64
N MET A 1135 8.26 9.31 15.12
CA MET A 1135 7.03 10.12 15.15
C MET A 1135 6.49 10.59 13.80
N THR A 1136 7.19 10.31 12.70
CA THR A 1136 6.74 10.63 11.33
C THR A 1136 6.96 9.45 10.39
N ASN A 1137 6.16 9.37 9.32
CA ASN A 1137 6.41 8.47 8.18
C ASN A 1137 5.96 9.09 6.84
N THR A 1138 6.05 10.41 6.73
CA THR A 1138 5.59 11.17 5.56
C THR A 1138 6.47 10.96 4.33
N ARG A 1139 5.91 10.94 3.12
CA ARG A 1139 6.74 10.85 1.90
C ARG A 1139 7.39 12.19 1.54
N ILE A 1140 8.58 12.14 0.93
CA ILE A 1140 9.21 13.33 0.34
C ILE A 1140 8.64 13.60 -1.06
N THR A 1141 8.55 14.87 -1.43
CA THR A 1141 8.15 15.27 -2.79
C THR A 1141 9.25 14.90 -3.81
N ASP A 1142 8.86 14.27 -4.92
CA ASP A 1142 9.77 13.90 -6.01
C ASP A 1142 10.46 15.16 -6.60
N PRO A 1143 11.76 15.09 -6.94
CA PRO A 1143 12.50 16.22 -7.50
C PRO A 1143 11.80 16.94 -8.66
N GLU A 1144 11.19 16.17 -9.57
CA GLU A 1144 10.56 16.76 -10.76
C GLU A 1144 9.27 17.50 -10.43
N ILE A 1145 8.54 17.04 -9.40
CA ILE A 1145 7.31 17.67 -8.92
C ILE A 1145 7.63 18.96 -8.17
N LEU A 1146 8.66 18.95 -7.32
CA LEU A 1146 9.13 20.15 -6.61
C LEU A 1146 9.47 21.27 -7.61
N GLU A 1147 10.23 20.94 -8.65
CA GLU A 1147 10.71 21.90 -9.66
C GLU A 1147 9.61 22.38 -10.62
N LYS A 1148 8.60 21.56 -10.85
CA LYS A 1148 7.44 21.93 -11.66
C LYS A 1148 6.49 22.86 -10.92
N ARG A 1149 6.34 22.70 -9.60
CA ARG A 1149 5.33 23.41 -8.79
C ARG A 1149 5.81 24.70 -8.16
N TYR A 1150 7.10 24.78 -7.86
CA TYR A 1150 7.67 25.88 -7.10
C TYR A 1150 8.85 26.49 -7.86
N PRO A 1151 9.11 27.80 -7.72
CA PRO A 1151 10.28 28.44 -8.30
C PRO A 1151 11.55 28.08 -7.51
N ALA A 1152 11.89 26.79 -7.50
CA ALA A 1152 13.02 26.19 -6.79
C ALA A 1152 13.58 25.00 -7.59
N VAL A 1153 14.88 24.70 -7.40
CA VAL A 1153 15.61 23.62 -8.06
C VAL A 1153 16.31 22.76 -7.01
N LEU A 1154 16.08 21.44 -7.05
CA LEU A 1154 16.82 20.52 -6.20
C LEU A 1154 18.18 20.23 -6.85
N ARG A 1155 19.27 20.61 -6.20
CA ARG A 1155 20.63 20.41 -6.69
C ARG A 1155 21.23 19.10 -6.22
N GLN A 1156 20.91 18.69 -5.01
CA GLN A 1156 21.47 17.49 -4.40
C GLN A 1156 20.45 16.82 -3.48
N PHE A 1157 20.36 15.49 -3.56
CA PHE A 1157 19.72 14.65 -2.57
C PHE A 1157 20.44 13.30 -2.45
N ASN A 1158 21.40 13.22 -1.53
CA ASN A 1158 22.27 12.05 -1.33
C ASN A 1158 22.36 11.65 0.14
N LEU A 1159 22.88 10.46 0.43
CA LEU A 1159 23.27 10.09 1.79
C LEU A 1159 24.47 10.92 2.25
N ARG A 1160 24.52 11.19 3.56
CA ARG A 1160 25.65 11.85 4.22
C ARG A 1160 26.58 10.78 4.76
N GLU A 1161 27.40 10.22 3.87
CA GLU A 1161 28.29 9.09 4.17
C GLU A 1161 29.14 9.33 5.43
N GLY A 1162 29.17 8.32 6.31
CA GLY A 1162 29.98 8.34 7.53
C GLY A 1162 29.44 9.23 8.65
N SER A 1163 28.15 9.60 8.58
CA SER A 1163 27.48 10.35 9.65
C SER A 1163 26.88 9.44 10.73
N GLY A 1164 26.65 8.16 10.45
CA GLY A 1164 26.19 7.17 11.42
C GLY A 1164 27.25 6.81 12.47
N GLY A 1165 26.80 6.56 13.69
CA GLY A 1165 27.66 6.12 14.81
C GLY A 1165 28.20 4.70 14.58
N LYS A 1166 29.44 4.45 14.99
CA LYS A 1166 30.07 3.12 14.85
C LYS A 1166 29.65 2.18 15.99
N GLY A 1167 29.74 0.89 15.76
CA GLY A 1167 29.49 -0.14 16.77
C GLY A 1167 29.64 -1.54 16.18
N LEU A 1168 29.28 -2.56 16.95
CA LEU A 1168 29.04 -3.91 16.42
C LEU A 1168 27.99 -3.85 15.31
N HIS A 1169 26.93 -3.08 15.54
CA HIS A 1169 25.98 -2.67 14.52
C HIS A 1169 26.07 -1.13 14.37
N PRO A 1170 26.49 -0.61 13.21
CA PRO A 1170 26.56 0.83 13.00
C PRO A 1170 25.17 1.46 12.85
N GLY A 1171 25.04 2.74 13.19
CA GLY A 1171 23.83 3.52 12.94
C GLY A 1171 23.75 3.99 11.49
N GLY A 1172 22.55 4.39 11.06
CA GLY A 1172 22.30 4.85 9.69
C GLY A 1172 22.90 6.23 9.41
N ASP A 1173 23.21 6.48 8.15
CA ASP A 1173 23.66 7.81 7.69
C ASP A 1173 22.47 8.76 7.48
N GLY A 1174 22.71 10.04 7.79
CA GLY A 1174 21.81 11.15 7.44
C GLY A 1174 21.76 11.40 5.92
N VAL A 1175 21.16 12.52 5.52
CA VAL A 1175 21.08 12.96 4.12
C VAL A 1175 21.58 14.38 3.93
N VAL A 1176 21.95 14.71 2.69
CA VAL A 1176 22.22 16.07 2.23
C VAL A 1176 21.15 16.45 1.21
N ARG A 1177 20.38 17.50 1.50
CA ARG A 1177 19.35 18.06 0.61
C ARG A 1177 19.67 19.53 0.32
N GLU A 1178 19.90 19.87 -0.95
CA GLU A 1178 20.27 21.23 -1.38
C GLU A 1178 19.26 21.79 -2.38
N ILE A 1179 18.61 22.89 -2.01
CA ILE A 1179 17.61 23.57 -2.83
C ILE A 1179 18.13 24.95 -3.21
N GLU A 1180 18.04 25.28 -4.50
CA GLU A 1180 18.31 26.61 -5.05
C GLU A 1180 17.00 27.33 -5.38
N PHE A 1181 16.88 28.58 -4.96
CA PHE A 1181 15.65 29.36 -5.14
C PHE A 1181 15.73 30.24 -6.39
N LEU A 1182 14.68 30.23 -7.21
CA LEU A 1182 14.61 30.96 -8.49
C LEU A 1182 13.88 32.30 -8.38
N SER A 1183 13.40 32.65 -7.20
CA SER A 1183 12.83 33.97 -6.90
C SER A 1183 12.99 34.27 -5.41
N PRO A 1184 12.89 35.55 -4.98
CA PRO A 1184 13.00 35.90 -3.58
C PRO A 1184 11.84 35.34 -2.75
N MET A 1185 12.14 34.72 -1.61
CA MET A 1185 11.12 34.17 -0.70
C MET A 1185 11.65 34.01 0.72
N GLN A 1186 10.77 33.64 1.66
CA GLN A 1186 11.17 33.24 3.01
C GLN A 1186 11.46 31.75 3.04
N CYS A 1187 12.56 31.34 3.69
CA CYS A 1187 12.88 29.95 3.94
C CYS A 1187 13.19 29.75 5.43
N SER A 1188 12.54 28.77 6.05
CA SER A 1188 12.63 28.47 7.46
C SER A 1188 13.00 27.02 7.69
N ILE A 1189 13.77 26.77 8.75
CA ILE A 1189 14.16 25.43 9.20
C ILE A 1189 13.85 25.28 10.68
N LEU A 1190 13.21 24.17 11.04
CA LEU A 1190 12.93 23.75 12.41
C LEU A 1190 13.46 22.32 12.60
N SER A 1191 14.59 22.22 13.28
CA SER A 1191 15.37 20.99 13.44
C SER A 1191 16.13 20.95 14.77
N GLU A 1192 16.49 19.74 15.20
CA GLU A 1192 17.27 19.44 16.41
C GLU A 1192 18.52 18.61 16.06
N ARG A 1193 19.31 18.22 17.07
CA ARG A 1193 20.57 17.47 16.91
C ARG A 1193 21.62 18.27 16.12
N ARG A 1194 21.61 19.59 16.27
CA ARG A 1194 22.64 20.51 15.79
C ARG A 1194 23.67 20.81 16.89
N VAL A 1195 23.30 20.60 18.16
CA VAL A 1195 24.17 20.73 19.34
C VAL A 1195 24.40 19.37 19.98
N HIS A 1196 23.34 18.64 20.36
CA HIS A 1196 23.46 17.32 20.99
C HIS A 1196 23.47 16.20 19.95
N ARG A 1197 24.45 15.29 20.03
CA ARG A 1197 24.59 14.17 19.09
C ARG A 1197 23.52 13.09 19.34
N PRO A 1198 23.05 12.38 18.31
CA PRO A 1198 22.35 11.11 18.49
C PRO A 1198 23.26 10.11 19.20
N TYR A 1199 22.85 9.63 20.37
CA TYR A 1199 23.69 8.80 21.23
C TYR A 1199 23.78 7.35 20.74
N GLY A 1200 24.95 6.72 20.92
CA GLY A 1200 25.11 5.26 20.81
C GLY A 1200 24.62 4.52 22.06
N LEU A 1201 24.43 3.20 21.96
CA LEU A 1201 24.00 2.36 23.10
C LEU A 1201 24.82 1.08 23.22
N GLU A 1202 24.88 0.51 24.42
CA GLU A 1202 25.63 -0.73 24.74
C GLU A 1202 27.10 -0.72 24.29
N GLY A 1203 27.75 0.46 24.31
CA GLY A 1203 29.13 0.64 23.87
C GLY A 1203 29.31 1.06 22.41
N GLY A 1204 28.23 1.27 21.66
CA GLY A 1204 28.28 1.94 20.36
C GLY A 1204 28.60 3.43 20.48
N GLU A 1205 29.20 4.00 19.44
CA GLU A 1205 29.57 5.42 19.32
C GLU A 1205 28.37 6.28 18.89
N ASP A 1206 28.40 7.54 19.29
CA ASP A 1206 27.45 8.57 18.87
C ASP A 1206 27.56 8.90 17.37
N ALA A 1207 26.46 9.35 16.79
CA ALA A 1207 26.41 9.82 15.41
C ALA A 1207 26.91 11.26 15.26
N SER A 1208 27.11 11.69 14.02
CA SER A 1208 27.38 13.09 13.68
C SER A 1208 26.13 13.96 13.83
N THR A 1209 26.29 15.19 14.32
CA THR A 1209 25.24 16.21 14.32
C THR A 1209 24.84 16.60 12.88
N GLY A 1210 23.64 17.17 12.74
CA GLY A 1210 23.23 17.83 11.51
C GLY A 1210 23.85 19.23 11.35
N LEU A 1211 23.68 19.84 10.17
CA LEU A 1211 24.15 21.18 9.82
C LEU A 1211 23.23 21.81 8.77
N ASN A 1212 22.83 23.06 8.97
CA ASN A 1212 21.99 23.80 8.02
C ASN A 1212 22.78 25.01 7.50
N LEU A 1213 22.95 25.12 6.18
CA LEU A 1213 23.72 26.19 5.54
C LEU A 1213 22.84 27.01 4.61
N TRP A 1214 22.95 28.33 4.70
CA TRP A 1214 22.52 29.26 3.66
C TRP A 1214 23.73 29.68 2.84
N VAL A 1215 23.68 29.42 1.54
CA VAL A 1215 24.72 29.77 0.58
C VAL A 1215 24.19 30.89 -0.30
N SER A 1216 24.83 32.05 -0.26
CA SER A 1216 24.47 33.23 -1.05
C SER A 1216 25.71 33.82 -1.70
N ARG A 1217 25.52 34.80 -2.59
CA ARG A 1217 26.63 35.59 -3.13
C ARG A 1217 26.81 36.87 -2.32
N ASP A 1218 28.03 37.12 -1.88
CA ASP A 1218 28.38 38.35 -1.20
C ASP A 1218 28.28 39.54 -2.17
N SER A 1219 27.56 40.59 -1.76
CA SER A 1219 27.27 41.73 -2.64
C SER A 1219 28.46 42.67 -2.83
N GLU A 1220 29.45 42.66 -1.93
CA GLU A 1220 30.62 43.53 -2.01
C GLU A 1220 31.76 42.87 -2.79
N THR A 1221 32.02 41.58 -2.51
CA THR A 1221 33.14 40.82 -3.08
C THR A 1221 32.74 39.98 -4.28
N GLY A 1222 31.44 39.65 -4.42
CA GLY A 1222 30.96 38.71 -5.42
C GLY A 1222 31.30 37.26 -5.13
N GLU A 1223 31.96 36.93 -4.02
CA GLU A 1223 32.33 35.56 -3.65
C GLU A 1223 31.15 34.77 -3.06
N GLU A 1224 31.28 33.44 -3.02
CA GLU A 1224 30.29 32.58 -2.37
C GLU A 1224 30.40 32.70 -0.85
N ARG A 1225 29.31 33.13 -0.21
CA ARG A 1225 29.17 33.22 1.24
C ARG A 1225 28.38 32.03 1.76
N ARG A 1226 28.94 31.31 2.74
CA ARG A 1226 28.28 30.19 3.43
C ARG A 1226 28.04 30.52 4.89
N VAL A 1227 26.78 30.44 5.33
CA VAL A 1227 26.37 30.76 6.70
C VAL A 1227 25.72 29.55 7.34
N ASN A 1228 26.20 29.13 8.50
CA ASN A 1228 25.46 28.21 9.36
C ASN A 1228 24.27 28.95 9.99
N ILE A 1229 23.05 28.56 9.62
CA ILE A 1229 21.83 29.22 10.09
C ILE A 1229 21.26 28.61 11.37
N GLY A 1230 21.89 27.56 11.93
CA GLY A 1230 21.44 26.88 13.14
C GLY A 1230 20.23 25.97 12.93
N GLY A 1231 19.68 25.43 14.03
CA GLY A 1231 18.57 24.46 13.98
C GLY A 1231 17.18 25.06 13.81
N LYS A 1232 16.98 26.31 14.26
CA LYS A 1232 15.67 26.99 14.33
C LYS A 1232 15.79 28.43 13.83
N ASN A 1233 15.60 28.65 12.52
CA ASN A 1233 15.82 29.98 11.95
C ASN A 1233 15.08 30.20 10.63
N THR A 1234 14.96 31.47 10.26
CA THR A 1234 14.36 31.94 9.00
C THR A 1234 15.33 32.87 8.30
N VAL A 1235 15.46 32.70 6.99
CA VAL A 1235 16.27 33.55 6.11
C VAL A 1235 15.44 34.02 4.92
N SER A 1236 15.63 35.28 4.54
CA SER A 1236 15.12 35.84 3.29
C SER A 1236 16.08 35.46 2.17
N VAL A 1237 15.73 34.43 1.40
CA VAL A 1237 16.54 33.98 0.27
C VAL A 1237 16.32 34.88 -0.94
N LYS A 1238 17.40 35.14 -1.68
CA LYS A 1238 17.37 35.82 -2.97
C LYS A 1238 17.42 34.81 -4.10
N THR A 1239 17.19 35.28 -5.32
CA THR A 1239 17.35 34.50 -6.54
C THR A 1239 18.78 33.96 -6.67
N ASN A 1240 18.88 32.65 -6.92
CA ASN A 1240 20.10 31.83 -6.94
C ASN A 1240 20.75 31.58 -5.56
N ASP A 1241 20.16 32.03 -4.45
CA ASP A 1241 20.58 31.55 -3.14
C ASP A 1241 20.21 30.07 -2.97
N ARG A 1242 20.98 29.38 -2.13
CA ARG A 1242 20.81 27.95 -1.87
C ARG A 1242 20.70 27.68 -0.38
N VAL A 1243 19.86 26.72 -0.02
CA VAL A 1243 19.77 26.18 1.34
C VAL A 1243 20.17 24.71 1.31
N VAL A 1244 21.18 24.36 2.12
CA VAL A 1244 21.70 22.99 2.25
C VAL A 1244 21.36 22.47 3.64
N ILE A 1245 20.57 21.41 3.69
CA ILE A 1245 20.21 20.70 4.92
C ILE A 1245 21.03 19.40 4.98
N GLN A 1246 21.89 19.29 5.99
CA GLN A 1246 22.58 18.06 6.35
C GLN A 1246 21.92 17.49 7.60
N THR A 1247 21.23 16.37 7.47
CA THR A 1247 20.56 15.75 8.62
C THR A 1247 21.54 14.90 9.45
N ALA A 1248 21.18 14.65 10.71
CA ALA A 1248 21.99 13.85 11.62
C ALA A 1248 21.96 12.35 11.24
N GLY A 1249 23.02 11.62 11.62
CA GLY A 1249 23.02 10.15 11.54
C GLY A 1249 22.25 9.51 12.69
N GLY A 1250 22.26 8.18 12.78
CA GLY A 1250 21.80 7.42 13.95
C GLY A 1250 22.97 6.85 14.75
N GLY A 1251 22.79 6.65 16.05
CA GLY A 1251 23.81 6.10 16.95
C GLY A 1251 24.08 4.61 16.69
N GLY A 1252 25.30 4.17 17.01
CA GLY A 1252 25.70 2.76 16.90
C GLY A 1252 25.29 1.92 18.11
N TRP A 1253 25.32 0.60 17.95
CA TRP A 1253 25.04 -0.38 19.01
C TRP A 1253 26.23 -1.32 19.22
N GLY A 1254 26.59 -1.56 20.48
CA GLY A 1254 27.60 -2.55 20.87
C GLY A 1254 29.04 -2.05 20.70
N GLY A 1255 29.90 -2.32 21.67
CA GLY A 1255 31.35 -2.08 21.56
C GLY A 1255 32.02 -3.01 20.51
N ARG A 1256 33.04 -2.49 19.82
CA ARG A 1256 33.88 -3.26 18.87
C ARG A 1256 35.11 -3.86 19.53
#